data_AF-H3H4Q7-F1
#
_entry.id   AF-H3H4Q7-F1
#
_cell.length_a   1.000
_cell.length_b   1.000
_cell.length_c   1.000
_cell.angle_alpha   90.00
_cell.angle_beta   90.00
_cell.angle_gamma   90.00
#
_symmetry.space_group_name_H-M   'P 1'
#
loop_
_entity.id
_entity.type
_entity.pdbx_description
1 polymer ?
#
loop_
_entity_poly.entity_id
_entity_poly.type
_entity_poly.pdbx_seq_one_letter_code
_entity_poly.pdbx_strand_id
1 'polypeptide(L)'
;MGCGKTRVILPMLFLYFTQSRCPRVVRAHFLSPLLSEARQFMHRYLSASSARLGIFEQPFHRQIDLDTRRLEFMRDTIHDLKMYGGIQMVAPEHRMSLELKRLELGNDSPAAEMLDELLESDQFVDVLDECDALLHHKYHLVYAVGTPIPLCNGIERWQAAEALLRVIADTSSSSRVASVLLAPHVACFSPDYATRLGAYIGTRLNTVVERTKALREQLKKALVLDLIDNAPFELMWLNAFGSGDASESLVTAITDPDVSLQEALGDYMQKLTPYTCQLLALRGLVAFGVLEHCMEKRYRVNFGLPAPGTRPKKIAIPFRAADVPSDRSEFSHPDVCIVLTLLGYYHSGLTNVEVRNVFRMLLRLDISEQHQQYDRWYSSVELGLNEEDRKALCDVRHISLADAQQFKTLCRVYEFCVEAINFYLNTCVFPKDTQQYPQRLARTAWNLAAGDNNIGFSGTNDNHRLLPLSVTQQEPNEPSLLGTNGKMIDKILQVAQSYEAIRPGPQTSPIPWQSVLLFAVDKRAQALIDTGALLAGVTNHDAADFLLGLPGFDFAGVTYYDGRQEHNCWMIAEKARQVKVSLKNASMLEKETFVIFDEARSRGSDMKLLPDAAAVLTLGPKLTKDKLMQGAGRMRQLGCDQTLWIASFDEVAQSILQASGTCDAADLAAIDVLNWVMANTKEEAVRGLLEWAGNGIHFRKTQLDQKAELVDDNWALEALYQEKLRIDKVAQVIQSKAQMDFKEATDALVSKICHRGLVYGLDEEVYVTSHTDECERELQVEEEVQQMQEVEAMVCSPTREKSWKYSDILRAQSVESLDGVVQVIDMTKFIRQWISPKELAGLSWTKAHIFGTENFFATIMARTGLDRMNDFLRVVDVILVFTKGQVLLVSECEADHILELLWATNGRSPPCHFCFVNLAFACESIDRVGARPNFQDAYLSVGPRLDGALPMLSTIACRLYNGETMVAKHQRAVVEFPLRELLRPLVQREVTLSNFVKSRGSSHKWTRSFLHELCCRMDLEDCK
;
A
#
# COMPACT_ATOMS: atom_id res chain seq x y z
N MET A 1 -0.41 18.73 -35.30
CA MET A 1 -0.68 17.45 -34.61
C MET A 1 -1.75 16.69 -35.41
N GLY A 2 -1.65 15.37 -35.56
CA GLY A 2 -2.65 14.56 -36.31
C GLY A 2 -2.23 14.08 -37.70
N CYS A 3 -1.06 14.47 -38.22
CA CYS A 3 -0.57 14.06 -39.54
C CYS A 3 0.32 12.78 -39.51
N GLY A 4 0.22 11.98 -38.43
CA GLY A 4 0.83 10.66 -38.32
C GLY A 4 2.26 10.60 -37.75
N LYS A 5 2.49 10.95 -36.48
CA LYS A 5 3.79 10.67 -35.80
C LYS A 5 4.12 9.17 -35.84
N THR A 6 3.26 8.36 -35.23
CA THR A 6 3.40 6.90 -35.16
C THR A 6 3.15 6.21 -36.51
N ARG A 7 2.38 6.84 -37.41
CA ARG A 7 1.94 6.24 -38.69
C ARG A 7 2.75 6.66 -39.92
N VAL A 8 3.56 7.70 -39.83
CA VAL A 8 4.37 8.24 -40.94
C VAL A 8 5.82 8.42 -40.51
N ILE A 9 6.08 9.19 -39.45
CA ILE A 9 7.45 9.51 -39.01
C ILE A 9 8.19 8.26 -38.54
N LEU A 10 7.61 7.48 -37.62
CA LEU A 10 8.25 6.25 -37.11
C LEU A 10 8.53 5.22 -38.23
N PRO A 11 7.57 4.88 -39.12
CA PRO A 11 7.84 4.00 -40.25
C PRO A 11 8.98 4.50 -41.14
N MET A 12 9.04 5.80 -41.43
CA MET A 12 10.12 6.37 -42.24
C MET A 12 11.48 6.21 -41.57
N LEU A 13 11.57 6.43 -40.25
CA LEU A 13 12.81 6.25 -39.49
C LEU A 13 13.23 4.78 -39.44
N PHE A 14 12.28 3.87 -39.20
CA PHE A 14 12.55 2.44 -39.18
C PHE A 14 13.10 1.97 -40.51
N LEU A 15 12.49 2.38 -41.62
CA LEU A 15 13.00 2.09 -42.96
C LEU A 15 14.37 2.73 -43.21
N TYR A 16 14.58 3.99 -42.80
CA TYR A 16 15.86 4.67 -42.94
C TYR A 16 16.98 3.89 -42.23
N PHE A 17 16.86 3.61 -40.93
CA PHE A 17 17.93 2.95 -40.18
C PHE A 17 18.19 1.51 -40.64
N THR A 18 17.14 0.77 -40.99
CA THR A 18 17.27 -0.64 -41.41
C THR A 18 17.77 -0.78 -42.84
N GLN A 19 17.35 0.07 -43.78
CA GLN A 19 17.78 0.00 -45.19
C GLN A 19 19.14 0.66 -45.44
N SER A 20 19.56 1.60 -44.59
CA SER A 20 20.89 2.23 -44.69
C SER A 20 22.05 1.30 -44.31
N ARG A 21 21.79 0.02 -44.01
CA ARG A 21 22.76 -0.93 -43.44
C ARG A 21 23.44 -0.39 -42.18
N CYS A 22 22.67 0.27 -41.31
CA CYS A 22 23.17 0.63 -39.99
C CYS A 22 23.59 -0.66 -39.27
N PRO A 23 24.79 -0.74 -38.67
CA PRO A 23 25.23 -1.94 -37.94
C PRO A 23 24.47 -2.17 -36.62
N ARG A 24 23.51 -1.29 -36.30
CA ARG A 24 22.74 -1.29 -35.07
C ARG A 24 21.29 -1.70 -35.33
N VAL A 25 20.69 -2.39 -34.36
CA VAL A 25 19.29 -2.76 -34.37
C VAL A 25 18.45 -1.58 -33.92
N VAL A 26 17.34 -1.30 -34.60
CA VAL A 26 16.40 -0.27 -34.17
C VAL A 26 15.56 -0.84 -33.02
N ARG A 27 15.64 -0.22 -31.84
CA ARG A 27 14.82 -0.57 -30.67
C ARG A 27 13.78 0.53 -30.43
N ALA A 28 12.54 0.24 -30.75
CA ALA A 28 11.43 1.18 -30.68
C ALA A 28 10.68 1.02 -29.35
N HIS A 29 10.64 2.10 -28.57
CA HIS A 29 9.97 2.17 -27.28
C HIS A 29 8.58 2.77 -27.43
N PHE A 30 7.59 2.04 -26.92
CA PHE A 30 6.20 2.50 -26.85
C PHE A 30 5.68 2.35 -25.42
N LEU A 31 4.75 3.22 -25.03
CA LEU A 31 3.96 3.00 -23.82
C LEU A 31 3.19 1.67 -23.97
N SER A 32 3.15 0.86 -22.91
CA SER A 32 2.46 -0.45 -22.94
C SER A 32 1.03 -0.42 -23.51
N PRO A 33 0.18 0.58 -23.21
CA PRO A 33 -1.15 0.70 -23.83
C PRO A 33 -1.12 0.88 -25.37
N LEU A 34 -0.05 1.45 -25.92
CA LEU A 34 0.09 1.73 -27.36
C LEU A 34 0.83 0.63 -28.12
N LEU A 35 1.54 -0.26 -27.41
CA LEU A 35 2.43 -1.26 -28.01
C LEU A 35 1.67 -2.21 -28.97
N SER A 36 0.48 -2.67 -28.58
CA SER A 36 -0.32 -3.60 -29.38
C SER A 36 -0.84 -2.97 -30.68
N GLU A 37 -1.34 -1.73 -30.62
CA GLU A 37 -1.78 -0.98 -31.80
C GLU A 37 -0.60 -0.69 -32.72
N ALA A 38 0.50 -0.19 -32.17
CA ALA A 38 1.71 0.11 -32.92
C ALA A 38 2.22 -1.14 -33.64
N ARG A 39 2.33 -2.29 -32.95
CA ARG A 39 2.79 -3.55 -33.54
C ARG A 39 1.92 -3.98 -34.70
N GLN A 40 0.59 -3.94 -34.52
CA GLN A 40 -0.33 -4.35 -35.59
C GLN A 40 -0.23 -3.43 -36.81
N PHE A 41 -0.11 -2.12 -36.59
CA PHE A 41 0.10 -1.15 -37.66
C PHE A 41 1.40 -1.45 -38.42
N MET A 42 2.52 -1.54 -37.71
CA MET A 42 3.82 -1.80 -38.31
C MET A 42 3.85 -3.15 -39.03
N HIS A 43 3.25 -4.20 -38.46
CA HIS A 43 3.15 -5.50 -39.12
C HIS A 43 2.40 -5.40 -40.45
N ARG A 44 1.27 -4.69 -40.49
CA ARG A 44 0.46 -4.54 -41.70
C ARG A 44 1.17 -3.77 -42.82
N TYR A 45 1.91 -2.71 -42.47
CA TYR A 45 2.45 -1.78 -43.46
C TYR A 45 3.95 -1.94 -43.75
N LEU A 46 4.73 -2.51 -42.82
CA LEU A 46 6.18 -2.70 -42.95
C LEU A 46 6.57 -4.17 -43.13
N SER A 47 5.98 -5.09 -42.35
CA SER A 47 6.32 -6.52 -42.46
C SER A 47 5.59 -7.20 -43.60
N ALA A 48 4.28 -7.04 -43.70
CA ALA A 48 3.42 -7.67 -44.71
C ALA A 48 3.44 -6.93 -46.07
N SER A 49 4.34 -5.96 -46.25
CA SER A 49 4.52 -5.21 -47.48
C SER A 49 5.80 -5.64 -48.22
N SER A 50 6.10 -4.98 -49.35
CA SER A 50 7.35 -5.21 -50.08
C SER A 50 8.61 -4.82 -49.28
N ALA A 51 8.46 -4.07 -48.19
CA ALA A 51 9.58 -3.70 -47.32
C ALA A 51 10.11 -4.88 -46.48
N ARG A 52 9.27 -5.90 -46.22
CA ARG A 52 9.62 -7.16 -45.52
C ARG A 52 10.39 -6.96 -44.21
N LEU A 53 10.05 -5.91 -43.48
CA LEU A 53 10.75 -5.58 -42.25
C LEU A 53 10.42 -6.59 -41.14
N GLY A 54 11.45 -7.20 -40.54
CA GLY A 54 11.26 -8.07 -39.37
C GLY A 54 10.80 -7.25 -38.18
N ILE A 55 9.74 -7.67 -37.49
CA ILE A 55 9.27 -7.05 -36.24
C ILE A 55 9.33 -8.10 -35.15
N PHE A 56 10.09 -7.81 -34.11
CA PHE A 56 10.20 -8.66 -32.93
C PHE A 56 9.73 -7.88 -31.70
N GLU A 57 8.73 -8.41 -31.00
CA GLU A 57 8.32 -7.90 -29.70
C GLU A 57 9.05 -8.68 -28.62
N GLN A 58 9.70 -7.99 -27.70
CA GLN A 58 10.38 -8.62 -26.56
C GLN A 58 9.69 -8.23 -25.25
N PRO A 59 8.57 -8.88 -24.88
CA PRO A 59 8.05 -8.77 -23.54
C PRO A 59 9.05 -9.44 -22.59
N PHE A 60 9.43 -8.72 -21.54
CA PHE A 60 10.27 -9.27 -20.49
C PHE A 60 9.76 -8.86 -19.12
N HIS A 61 9.83 -9.77 -18.16
CA HIS A 61 9.47 -9.52 -16.77
C HIS A 61 10.39 -10.31 -15.84
N ARG A 62 10.52 -9.82 -14.60
CA ARG A 62 11.40 -10.40 -13.55
C ARG A 62 11.29 -11.92 -13.39
N GLN A 63 10.06 -12.45 -13.47
CA GLN A 63 9.74 -13.87 -13.24
C GLN A 63 10.19 -14.79 -14.38
N ILE A 64 10.59 -14.24 -15.54
CA ILE A 64 11.14 -15.06 -16.61
C ILE A 64 12.47 -15.62 -16.10
N ASP A 65 12.49 -16.92 -15.87
CA ASP A 65 13.73 -17.63 -15.58
C ASP A 65 14.65 -17.54 -16.80
N LEU A 66 15.84 -16.99 -16.61
CA LEU A 66 16.81 -16.79 -17.70
C LEU A 66 17.83 -17.91 -17.61
N ASP A 67 17.61 -18.96 -18.40
CA ASP A 67 18.62 -19.96 -18.66
C ASP A 67 19.47 -19.57 -19.88
N THR A 68 20.62 -20.24 -20.03
CA THR A 68 21.55 -19.99 -21.14
C THR A 68 20.87 -20.16 -22.50
N ARG A 69 19.91 -21.09 -22.64
CA ARG A 69 19.21 -21.34 -23.90
C ARG A 69 18.29 -20.19 -24.32
N ARG A 70 17.56 -19.60 -23.38
CA ARG A 70 16.70 -18.43 -23.62
C ARG A 70 17.54 -17.22 -24.00
N LEU A 71 18.69 -17.04 -23.34
CA LEU A 71 19.63 -15.98 -23.68
C LEU A 71 20.27 -16.18 -25.06
N GLU A 72 20.63 -17.41 -25.43
CA GLU A 72 21.08 -17.75 -26.79
C GLU A 72 20.02 -17.42 -27.84
N PHE A 73 18.75 -17.78 -27.59
CA PHE A 73 17.64 -17.43 -28.47
C PHE A 73 17.46 -15.91 -28.64
N MET A 74 17.61 -15.15 -27.55
CA MET A 74 17.57 -13.67 -27.60
C MET A 74 18.73 -13.12 -28.43
N ARG A 75 19.95 -13.66 -28.24
CA ARG A 75 21.14 -13.29 -29.01
C ARG A 75 20.97 -13.55 -30.50
N ASP A 76 20.52 -14.76 -30.85
CA ASP A 76 20.29 -15.17 -32.23
C ASP A 76 19.23 -14.28 -32.91
N THR A 77 18.16 -13.95 -32.17
CA THR A 77 17.12 -13.04 -32.68
C THR A 77 17.67 -11.64 -32.95
N ILE A 78 18.46 -11.07 -32.05
CA ILE A 78 19.10 -9.75 -32.25
C ILE A 78 20.06 -9.81 -33.44
N HIS A 79 20.82 -10.90 -33.58
CA HIS A 79 21.72 -11.10 -34.72
C HIS A 79 20.96 -11.16 -36.04
N ASP A 80 19.83 -11.87 -36.10
CA ASP A 80 18.96 -11.94 -37.28
C ASP A 80 18.39 -10.56 -37.65
N LEU A 81 17.94 -9.77 -36.66
CA LEU A 81 17.46 -8.40 -36.89
C LEU A 81 18.56 -7.52 -37.50
N LYS A 82 19.81 -7.71 -37.07
CA LYS A 82 20.98 -6.99 -37.59
C LYS A 82 21.35 -7.41 -39.01
N MET A 83 21.25 -8.70 -39.34
CA MET A 83 21.62 -9.24 -40.64
C MET A 83 20.57 -9.00 -41.72
N TYR A 84 19.28 -9.18 -41.39
CA TYR A 84 18.19 -9.11 -42.36
C TYR A 84 17.45 -7.77 -42.35
N GLY A 85 17.72 -6.91 -41.39
CA GLY A 85 17.03 -5.64 -41.20
C GLY A 85 15.67 -5.84 -40.52
N GLY A 86 15.60 -5.43 -39.26
CA GLY A 86 14.37 -5.49 -38.48
C GLY A 86 14.35 -4.51 -37.32
N ILE A 87 13.23 -4.49 -36.61
CA ILE A 87 13.00 -3.65 -35.44
C ILE A 87 12.62 -4.51 -34.24
N GLN A 88 13.16 -4.13 -33.08
CA GLN A 88 12.76 -4.64 -31.78
C GLN A 88 11.76 -3.65 -31.18
N MET A 89 10.56 -4.11 -30.84
CA MET A 89 9.54 -3.32 -30.15
C MET A 89 9.51 -3.70 -28.68
N VAL A 90 9.57 -2.69 -27.81
CA VAL A 90 9.71 -2.90 -26.36
C VAL A 90 8.96 -1.81 -25.59
N ALA A 91 8.48 -2.15 -24.40
CA ALA A 91 7.99 -1.15 -23.43
C ALA A 91 9.13 -0.81 -22.45
N PRO A 92 9.15 0.40 -21.85
CA PRO A 92 10.17 0.78 -20.87
C PRO A 92 10.41 -0.25 -19.78
N GLU A 93 9.32 -0.78 -19.22
CA GLU A 93 9.35 -1.79 -18.17
C GLU A 93 10.03 -3.08 -18.64
N HIS A 94 9.79 -3.52 -19.88
CA HIS A 94 10.42 -4.75 -20.39
C HIS A 94 11.94 -4.61 -20.48
N ARG A 95 12.43 -3.46 -20.98
CA ARG A 95 13.87 -3.20 -21.08
C ARG A 95 14.50 -3.09 -19.70
N MET A 96 13.96 -2.23 -18.84
CA MET A 96 14.54 -2.00 -17.53
C MET A 96 14.42 -3.24 -16.63
N SER A 97 13.39 -4.07 -16.79
CA SER A 97 13.27 -5.36 -16.10
C SER A 97 14.40 -6.30 -16.48
N LEU A 98 14.85 -6.30 -17.74
CA LEU A 98 15.98 -7.09 -18.20
C LEU A 98 17.30 -6.55 -17.63
N GLU A 99 17.47 -5.22 -17.60
CA GLU A 99 18.62 -4.56 -16.97
C GLU A 99 18.70 -4.83 -15.46
N LEU A 100 17.56 -4.84 -14.76
CA LEU A 100 17.50 -5.20 -13.33
C LEU A 100 17.75 -6.69 -13.12
N LYS A 101 17.27 -7.56 -14.02
CA LYS A 101 17.52 -9.01 -13.93
C LYS A 101 19.01 -9.33 -13.98
N ARG A 102 19.78 -8.56 -14.75
CA ARG A 102 21.24 -8.66 -14.77
C ARG A 102 21.88 -8.41 -13.41
N LEU A 103 21.34 -7.50 -12.60
CA LEU A 103 21.84 -7.21 -11.24
C LEU A 103 21.46 -8.31 -10.24
N GLU A 104 20.38 -9.07 -10.49
CA GLU A 104 20.06 -10.25 -9.69
C GLU A 104 20.98 -11.43 -9.99
N LEU A 105 21.39 -11.58 -11.25
CA LEU A 105 22.35 -12.59 -11.68
C LEU A 105 23.73 -12.18 -11.16
N GLY A 106 24.20 -12.88 -10.11
CA GLY A 106 25.52 -12.65 -9.53
C GLY A 106 26.65 -12.66 -10.58
N ASN A 107 27.76 -11.98 -10.26
CA ASN A 107 28.85 -11.70 -11.20
C ASN A 107 29.54 -12.95 -11.80
N ASP A 108 29.39 -14.12 -11.18
CA ASP A 108 30.11 -15.34 -11.58
C ASP A 108 29.30 -16.29 -12.48
N SER A 109 28.13 -15.87 -13.00
CA SER A 109 27.28 -16.73 -13.83
C SER A 109 27.55 -16.55 -15.33
N PRO A 110 27.67 -17.62 -16.14
CA PRO A 110 27.77 -17.51 -17.61
C PRO A 110 26.57 -16.79 -18.25
N ALA A 111 25.42 -16.85 -17.58
CA ALA A 111 24.22 -16.13 -17.96
C ALA A 111 24.38 -14.60 -17.80
N ALA A 112 25.11 -14.15 -16.78
CA ALA A 112 25.41 -12.73 -16.57
C ALA A 112 26.28 -12.15 -17.68
N GLU A 113 27.35 -12.84 -18.09
CA GLU A 113 28.22 -12.40 -19.19
C GLU A 113 27.45 -12.30 -20.52
N MET A 114 26.64 -13.32 -20.84
CA MET A 114 25.80 -13.31 -22.04
C MET A 114 24.77 -12.18 -22.01
N LEU A 115 24.22 -11.89 -20.84
CA LEU A 115 23.25 -10.81 -20.68
C LEU A 115 23.91 -9.43 -20.76
N ASP A 116 25.15 -9.26 -20.31
CA ASP A 116 25.92 -8.02 -20.52
C ASP A 116 26.08 -7.72 -22.01
N GLU A 117 26.47 -8.73 -22.81
CA GLU A 117 26.57 -8.60 -24.28
C GLU A 117 25.22 -8.18 -24.90
N LEU A 118 24.11 -8.75 -24.44
CA LEU A 118 22.76 -8.42 -24.94
C LEU A 118 22.28 -7.02 -24.53
N LEU A 119 22.80 -6.48 -23.44
CA LEU A 119 22.44 -5.17 -22.90
C LEU A 119 23.34 -4.04 -23.41
N GLU A 120 24.44 -4.33 -24.13
CA GLU A 120 25.33 -3.32 -24.68
C GLU A 120 24.56 -2.27 -25.49
N SER A 121 24.61 -1.01 -25.05
CA SER A 121 23.81 0.06 -25.67
C SER A 121 24.23 0.40 -27.10
N ASP A 122 25.49 0.18 -27.45
CA ASP A 122 26.07 0.54 -28.76
C ASP A 122 25.53 -0.28 -29.93
N GLN A 123 24.91 -1.43 -29.65
CA GLN A 123 24.28 -2.26 -30.68
C GLN A 123 22.88 -1.75 -31.08
N PHE A 124 22.33 -0.77 -30.38
CA PHE A 124 20.98 -0.25 -30.62
C PHE A 124 20.94 1.21 -31.07
N VAL A 125 19.93 1.54 -31.88
CA VAL A 125 19.42 2.91 -32.04
C VAL A 125 18.05 2.94 -31.39
N ASP A 126 17.94 3.68 -30.29
CA ASP A 126 16.71 3.76 -29.51
C ASP A 126 15.78 4.83 -30.10
N VAL A 127 14.57 4.44 -30.48
CA VAL A 127 13.53 5.35 -31.00
C VAL A 127 12.39 5.41 -29.98
N LEU A 128 12.16 6.59 -29.39
CA LEU A 128 11.21 6.80 -28.30
C LEU A 128 9.94 7.51 -28.81
N ASP A 129 8.78 6.84 -28.79
CA ASP A 129 7.48 7.47 -29.07
C ASP A 129 6.86 8.05 -27.79
N GLU A 130 6.31 9.27 -27.86
CA GLU A 130 5.81 10.01 -26.69
C GLU A 130 6.86 10.13 -25.57
N CYS A 131 8.05 10.65 -25.92
CA CYS A 131 9.20 10.71 -25.04
C CYS A 131 8.97 11.52 -23.75
N ASP A 132 8.04 12.47 -23.74
CA ASP A 132 7.59 13.21 -22.55
C ASP A 132 6.93 12.30 -21.50
N ALA A 133 6.26 11.23 -21.94
CA ALA A 133 5.63 10.24 -21.08
C ALA A 133 6.59 9.10 -20.73
N LEU A 134 7.37 8.60 -21.70
CA LEU A 134 8.35 7.52 -21.44
C LEU A 134 9.47 7.96 -20.48
N LEU A 135 9.89 9.23 -20.57
CA LEU A 135 10.96 9.81 -19.75
C LEU A 135 10.42 10.68 -18.62
N HIS A 136 9.19 10.44 -18.19
CA HIS A 136 8.59 11.17 -17.09
C HIS A 136 9.38 10.93 -15.79
N HIS A 137 9.68 12.01 -15.05
CA HIS A 137 10.51 11.96 -13.84
C HIS A 137 9.97 11.04 -12.73
N LYS A 138 8.64 10.87 -12.67
CA LYS A 138 7.93 9.97 -11.73
C LYS A 138 8.06 8.48 -12.05
N TYR A 139 8.53 8.11 -13.25
CA TYR A 139 8.54 6.71 -13.67
C TYR A 139 9.70 5.95 -13.04
N HIS A 140 9.36 4.91 -12.25
CA HIS A 140 10.28 4.04 -11.53
C HIS A 140 9.89 2.58 -11.69
N LEU A 141 10.84 1.75 -12.10
CA LEU A 141 10.74 0.31 -11.99
C LEU A 141 11.59 -0.16 -10.81
N VAL A 142 10.97 -0.85 -9.86
CA VAL A 142 11.63 -1.22 -8.60
C VAL A 142 11.55 -2.73 -8.37
N TYR A 143 12.69 -3.37 -8.11
CA TYR A 143 12.75 -4.75 -7.67
C TYR A 143 13.04 -4.80 -6.18
N ALA A 144 12.13 -5.42 -5.42
CA ALA A 144 12.37 -5.70 -4.01
C ALA A 144 13.39 -6.83 -3.84
N VAL A 145 14.33 -6.67 -2.90
CA VAL A 145 15.46 -7.58 -2.67
C VAL A 145 15.52 -7.99 -1.19
N GLY A 146 15.78 -9.28 -0.95
CA GLY A 146 15.86 -9.88 0.38
C GLY A 146 14.60 -10.64 0.78
N THR A 147 14.58 -11.11 2.02
CA THR A 147 13.42 -11.83 2.57
C THR A 147 12.33 -10.84 3.01
N PRO A 148 11.05 -11.10 2.72
CA PRO A 148 9.95 -10.29 3.25
C PRO A 148 9.99 -10.23 4.78
N ILE A 149 9.90 -9.04 5.32
CA ILE A 149 9.79 -8.77 6.76
C ILE A 149 8.47 -8.08 7.09
N PRO A 150 7.87 -8.33 8.26
CA PRO A 150 6.69 -7.58 8.69
C PRO A 150 6.98 -6.08 8.74
N LEU A 151 5.99 -5.26 8.33
CA LEU A 151 6.07 -3.81 8.49
C LEU A 151 6.35 -3.45 9.96
N CYS A 152 7.37 -2.62 10.18
CA CYS A 152 7.70 -2.10 11.50
C CYS A 152 6.52 -1.29 12.06
N ASN A 153 6.09 -1.63 13.28
CA ASN A 153 4.98 -1.00 13.98
C ASN A 153 3.69 -0.94 13.13
N GLY A 154 3.43 -1.99 12.35
CA GLY A 154 2.24 -2.04 11.48
C GLY A 154 0.95 -1.83 12.26
N ILE A 155 0.79 -2.50 13.41
CA ILE A 155 -0.41 -2.42 14.26
C ILE A 155 -0.69 -0.97 14.65
N GLU A 156 0.31 -0.27 15.14
CA GLU A 156 0.19 1.11 15.58
C GLU A 156 -0.15 2.05 14.42
N ARG A 157 0.41 1.82 13.22
CA ARG A 157 0.14 2.63 12.02
C ARG A 157 -1.30 2.53 11.55
N TRP A 158 -1.81 1.32 11.33
CA TRP A 158 -3.19 1.16 10.82
C TRP A 158 -4.23 1.46 11.89
N GLN A 159 -3.97 1.20 13.18
CA GLN A 159 -4.87 1.62 14.26
C GLN A 159 -4.96 3.14 14.38
N ALA A 160 -3.84 3.86 14.24
CA ALA A 160 -3.84 5.33 14.21
C ALA A 160 -4.65 5.86 13.01
N ALA A 161 -4.48 5.27 11.83
CA ALA A 161 -5.25 5.62 10.63
C ALA A 161 -6.76 5.35 10.80
N GLU A 162 -7.15 4.18 11.29
CA GLU A 162 -8.54 3.83 11.59
C GLU A 162 -9.17 4.78 12.60
N ALA A 163 -8.44 5.15 13.65
CA ALA A 163 -8.91 6.07 14.69
C ALA A 163 -9.20 7.46 14.11
N LEU A 164 -8.30 8.02 13.31
CA LEU A 164 -8.49 9.33 12.67
C LEU A 164 -9.62 9.29 11.63
N LEU A 165 -9.73 8.22 10.83
CA LEU A 165 -10.83 8.06 9.88
C LEU A 165 -12.19 7.90 10.57
N ARG A 166 -12.24 7.27 11.76
CA ARG A 166 -13.44 7.22 12.59
C ARG A 166 -13.87 8.61 13.05
N VAL A 167 -12.93 9.45 13.48
CA VAL A 167 -13.21 10.86 13.85
C VAL A 167 -13.73 11.66 12.66
N ILE A 168 -13.16 11.46 11.46
CA ILE A 168 -13.64 12.10 10.22
C ILE A 168 -15.07 11.65 9.86
N ALA A 169 -15.42 10.41 10.18
CA ALA A 169 -16.75 9.85 9.91
C ALA A 169 -17.81 10.29 10.93
N ASP A 170 -17.43 10.92 12.05
CA ASP A 170 -18.39 11.40 13.04
C ASP A 170 -19.16 12.61 12.50
N THR A 171 -20.47 12.46 12.39
CA THR A 171 -21.39 13.53 11.96
C THR A 171 -22.15 14.15 13.14
N SER A 172 -21.75 13.87 14.37
CA SER A 172 -22.37 14.45 15.57
C SER A 172 -22.24 15.98 15.57
N SER A 173 -23.25 16.68 16.09
CA SER A 173 -23.23 18.15 16.20
C SER A 173 -22.16 18.67 17.16
N SER A 174 -21.60 17.79 18.00
CA SER A 174 -20.49 18.07 18.91
C SER A 174 -19.11 17.94 18.27
N SER A 175 -19.01 17.29 17.09
CA SER A 175 -17.73 17.09 16.43
C SER A 175 -17.18 18.42 15.89
N ARG A 176 -15.96 18.76 16.31
CA ARG A 176 -15.21 19.90 15.78
C ARG A 176 -14.82 19.63 14.34
N VAL A 177 -14.48 18.38 14.02
CA VAL A 177 -14.12 17.96 12.66
C VAL A 177 -15.28 18.13 11.68
N ALA A 178 -16.48 17.66 12.05
CA ALA A 178 -17.68 17.83 11.21
C ALA A 178 -17.94 19.31 10.89
N SER A 179 -17.77 20.21 11.86
CA SER A 179 -17.97 21.65 11.67
C SER A 179 -17.02 22.25 10.62
N VAL A 180 -15.76 21.79 10.58
CA VAL A 180 -14.76 22.26 9.62
C VAL A 180 -15.00 21.63 8.24
N LEU A 181 -15.36 20.35 8.18
CA LEU A 181 -15.63 19.66 6.91
C LEU A 181 -16.88 20.19 6.19
N LEU A 182 -17.89 20.65 6.94
CA LEU A 182 -19.10 21.29 6.42
C LEU A 182 -18.85 22.73 5.95
N ALA A 183 -17.71 23.33 6.29
CA ALA A 183 -17.38 24.66 5.78
C ALA A 183 -17.26 24.61 4.24
N PRO A 184 -17.73 25.65 3.53
CA PRO A 184 -17.67 25.69 2.08
C PRO A 184 -16.26 25.40 1.58
N HIS A 185 -16.16 24.52 0.58
CA HIS A 185 -14.93 24.21 -0.15
C HIS A 185 -13.85 23.43 0.62
N VAL A 186 -14.08 22.99 1.87
CA VAL A 186 -13.10 22.16 2.59
C VAL A 186 -13.12 20.70 2.14
N ALA A 187 -14.33 20.14 2.00
CA ALA A 187 -14.54 18.76 1.62
C ALA A 187 -15.73 18.62 0.65
N CYS A 188 -15.83 17.45 0.05
CA CYS A 188 -17.01 16.99 -0.68
C CYS A 188 -17.47 15.64 -0.13
N PHE A 189 -18.76 15.37 -0.30
CA PHE A 189 -19.41 14.15 0.17
C PHE A 189 -20.13 13.51 -1.01
N SER A 190 -20.09 12.18 -1.11
CA SER A 190 -20.82 11.46 -2.15
C SER A 190 -22.19 11.01 -1.62
N PRO A 191 -23.31 11.35 -2.30
CA PRO A 191 -24.65 10.95 -1.86
C PRO A 191 -24.88 9.44 -1.95
N ASP A 192 -24.07 8.70 -2.72
CA ASP A 192 -24.21 7.26 -2.96
C ASP A 192 -23.98 6.38 -1.70
N TYR A 193 -23.49 6.99 -0.62
CA TYR A 193 -23.20 6.31 0.64
C TYR A 193 -24.37 6.34 1.64
N ALA A 194 -25.33 7.26 1.45
CA ALA A 194 -26.40 7.51 2.43
C ALA A 194 -27.32 6.29 2.68
N THR A 195 -27.43 5.37 1.72
CA THR A 195 -28.27 4.16 1.83
C THR A 195 -27.51 2.94 2.35
N ARG A 196 -26.20 3.05 2.61
CA ARG A 196 -25.34 1.92 3.01
C ARG A 196 -25.25 1.85 4.54
N LEU A 197 -25.42 0.65 5.11
CA LEU A 197 -25.43 0.43 6.56
C LEU A 197 -24.00 0.45 7.13
N GLY A 198 -23.79 1.20 8.22
CA GLY A 198 -22.49 1.27 8.91
C GLY A 198 -21.34 1.77 8.04
N ALA A 199 -21.65 2.50 6.97
CA ALA A 199 -20.70 2.85 5.92
C ALA A 199 -19.99 4.19 6.17
N TYR A 200 -18.80 4.30 5.59
CA TYR A 200 -18.12 5.58 5.44
C TYR A 200 -18.95 6.52 4.57
N ILE A 201 -19.05 7.79 4.94
CA ILE A 201 -19.90 8.78 4.24
C ILE A 201 -19.30 9.32 2.92
N GLY A 202 -18.14 8.80 2.51
CA GLY A 202 -17.49 9.19 1.27
C GLY A 202 -16.88 10.60 1.31
N THR A 203 -16.46 11.07 2.49
CA THR A 203 -15.78 12.37 2.65
C THR A 203 -14.48 12.37 1.86
N ARG A 204 -14.25 13.42 1.06
CA ARG A 204 -12.96 13.68 0.42
C ARG A 204 -12.61 15.15 0.59
N LEU A 205 -11.35 15.42 0.91
CA LEU A 205 -10.85 16.79 1.02
C LEU A 205 -10.66 17.39 -0.38
N ASN A 206 -11.02 18.66 -0.54
CA ASN A 206 -10.70 19.41 -1.75
C ASN A 206 -9.23 19.86 -1.73
N THR A 207 -8.67 20.16 -2.89
CA THR A 207 -7.29 20.68 -2.96
C THR A 207 -7.14 21.95 -2.12
N VAL A 208 -6.08 22.04 -1.30
CA VAL A 208 -5.82 23.23 -0.46
C VAL A 208 -5.61 24.46 -1.34
N VAL A 209 -6.28 25.53 -0.94
CA VAL A 209 -6.11 26.86 -1.51
C VAL A 209 -5.92 27.89 -0.41
N GLU A 210 -5.42 29.09 -0.75
CA GLU A 210 -5.05 30.12 0.24
C GLU A 210 -6.21 30.44 1.20
N ARG A 211 -7.45 30.50 0.69
CA ARG A 211 -8.66 30.73 1.51
C ARG A 211 -8.98 29.61 2.50
N THR A 212 -8.59 28.37 2.21
CA THR A 212 -8.87 27.20 3.06
C THR A 212 -7.67 26.79 3.91
N LYS A 213 -6.50 27.41 3.74
CA LYS A 213 -5.27 27.06 4.47
C LYS A 213 -5.44 27.14 5.99
N ALA A 214 -6.08 28.20 6.49
CA ALA A 214 -6.39 28.33 7.91
C ALA A 214 -7.38 27.26 8.40
N LEU A 215 -8.36 26.88 7.57
CA LEU A 215 -9.31 25.82 7.88
C LEU A 215 -8.64 24.44 7.90
N ARG A 216 -7.59 24.21 7.11
CA ARG A 216 -6.77 22.99 7.16
C ARG A 216 -6.02 22.86 8.47
N GLU A 217 -5.39 23.94 8.93
CA GLU A 217 -4.72 23.94 10.24
C GLU A 217 -5.73 23.78 11.40
N GLN A 218 -6.93 24.36 11.27
CA GLN A 218 -8.02 24.12 12.20
C GLN A 218 -8.48 22.66 12.17
N LEU A 219 -8.56 22.03 11.00
CA LEU A 219 -8.92 20.62 10.85
C LEU A 219 -7.92 19.70 11.55
N LYS A 220 -6.61 19.93 11.40
CA LYS A 220 -5.56 19.16 12.10
C LYS A 220 -5.75 19.20 13.61
N LYS A 221 -5.98 20.39 14.18
CA LYS A 221 -6.25 20.55 15.61
C LYS A 221 -7.55 19.88 16.04
N ALA A 222 -8.62 20.05 15.25
CA ALA A 222 -9.91 19.42 15.51
C ALA A 222 -9.82 17.88 15.52
N LEU A 223 -9.07 17.28 14.59
CA LEU A 223 -8.84 15.83 14.51
C LEU A 223 -8.24 15.30 15.81
N VAL A 224 -7.19 15.95 16.32
CA VAL A 224 -6.51 15.49 17.53
C VAL A 224 -7.38 15.69 18.77
N LEU A 225 -8.08 16.82 18.88
CA LEU A 225 -8.97 17.10 20.02
C LEU A 225 -10.17 16.14 20.07
N ASP A 226 -10.84 15.92 18.94
CA ASP A 226 -11.97 14.98 18.87
C ASP A 226 -11.50 13.52 19.11
N LEU A 227 -10.27 13.19 18.69
CA LEU A 227 -9.64 11.89 18.98
C LEU A 227 -9.33 11.72 20.47
N ILE A 228 -8.83 12.75 21.16
CA ILE A 228 -8.60 12.73 22.61
C ILE A 228 -9.92 12.56 23.35
N ASP A 229 -10.97 13.26 22.93
CA ASP A 229 -12.29 13.18 23.59
C ASP A 229 -12.94 11.80 23.41
N ASN A 230 -12.70 11.13 22.27
CA ASN A 230 -13.33 9.86 21.89
C ASN A 230 -12.30 8.78 21.52
N ALA A 231 -11.23 8.66 22.32
CA ALA A 231 -10.14 7.74 21.99
C ALA A 231 -10.61 6.27 21.99
N PRO A 232 -10.28 5.47 20.95
CA PRO A 232 -10.50 4.03 20.98
C PRO A 232 -9.67 3.39 22.10
N PHE A 233 -10.03 2.16 22.48
CA PHE A 233 -9.38 1.43 23.58
C PHE A 233 -7.85 1.44 23.49
N GLU A 234 -7.32 1.22 22.28
CA GLU A 234 -5.89 1.14 21.96
C GLU A 234 -5.14 2.47 22.14
N LEU A 235 -5.87 3.60 22.13
CA LEU A 235 -5.35 4.96 22.29
C LEU A 235 -5.90 5.66 23.55
N MET A 236 -6.50 4.92 24.49
CA MET A 236 -7.09 5.49 25.72
C MET A 236 -6.09 6.26 26.59
N TRP A 237 -4.80 6.03 26.42
CA TRP A 237 -3.75 6.81 27.10
C TRP A 237 -3.83 8.30 26.75
N LEU A 238 -4.36 8.67 25.58
CA LEU A 238 -4.59 10.07 25.18
C LEU A 238 -5.44 10.81 26.23
N ASN A 239 -6.44 10.14 26.81
CA ASN A 239 -7.34 10.71 27.81
C ASN A 239 -6.61 11.09 29.10
N ALA A 240 -5.54 10.36 29.44
CA ALA A 240 -4.73 10.63 30.64
C ALA A 240 -3.90 11.91 30.50
N PHE A 241 -3.65 12.37 29.26
CA PHE A 241 -2.91 13.59 28.94
C PHE A 241 -3.79 14.67 28.29
N GLY A 242 -5.10 14.44 28.19
CA GLY A 242 -6.04 15.33 27.49
C GLY A 242 -6.42 16.60 28.26
N SER A 243 -5.94 16.81 29.48
CA SER A 243 -6.28 17.96 30.32
C SER A 243 -5.06 18.79 30.76
N GLY A 244 -5.20 20.12 30.76
CA GLY A 244 -4.16 21.06 31.22
C GLY A 244 -3.00 21.24 30.22
N ASP A 245 -1.87 21.76 30.69
CA ASP A 245 -0.68 22.10 29.87
C ASP A 245 -0.13 20.91 29.07
N ALA A 246 -0.28 19.68 29.60
CA ALA A 246 0.13 18.45 28.91
C ALA A 246 -0.66 18.21 27.61
N SER A 247 -1.92 18.65 27.56
CA SER A 247 -2.79 18.51 26.39
C SER A 247 -2.34 19.42 25.25
N GLU A 248 -1.97 20.67 25.57
CA GLU A 248 -1.44 21.61 24.57
C GLU A 248 -0.11 21.13 23.99
N SER A 249 0.80 20.63 24.84
CA SER A 249 2.05 19.98 24.39
C SER A 249 1.79 18.78 23.49
N LEU A 250 0.84 17.91 23.83
CA LEU A 250 0.50 16.73 23.04
C LEU A 250 -0.13 17.09 21.68
N VAL A 251 -1.07 18.04 21.67
CA VAL A 251 -1.67 18.53 20.42
C VAL A 251 -0.60 19.15 19.53
N THR A 252 0.31 19.95 20.10
CA THR A 252 1.45 20.52 19.35
C THR A 252 2.34 19.41 18.78
N ALA A 253 2.67 18.39 19.58
CA ALA A 253 3.49 17.27 19.14
C ALA A 253 2.86 16.46 17.99
N ILE A 254 1.53 16.42 17.85
CA ILE A 254 0.84 15.67 16.78
C ILE A 254 0.52 16.56 15.57
N THR A 255 0.32 17.86 15.77
CA THR A 255 -0.14 18.78 14.71
C THR A 255 0.94 19.66 14.09
N ASP A 256 2.01 19.96 14.83
CA ASP A 256 3.06 20.88 14.40
C ASP A 256 4.28 20.13 13.83
N PRO A 257 4.53 20.20 12.51
CA PRO A 257 5.68 19.57 11.89
C PRO A 257 7.02 20.26 12.19
N ASP A 258 7.02 21.53 12.56
CA ASP A 258 8.22 22.37 12.66
C ASP A 258 8.95 22.22 14.01
N VAL A 259 8.31 21.55 14.97
CA VAL A 259 8.83 21.30 16.31
C VAL A 259 9.17 19.82 16.47
N SER A 260 10.34 19.49 17.03
CA SER A 260 10.68 18.10 17.34
C SER A 260 9.83 17.55 18.48
N LEU A 261 9.65 16.23 18.58
CA LEU A 261 8.91 15.63 19.70
C LEU A 261 9.49 16.01 21.07
N GLN A 262 10.82 16.09 21.16
CA GLN A 262 11.51 16.46 22.39
C GLN A 262 11.21 17.92 22.81
N GLU A 263 11.17 18.84 21.84
CA GLU A 263 10.85 20.25 22.09
C GLU A 263 9.37 20.43 22.45
N ALA A 264 8.46 19.73 21.76
CA ALA A 264 7.01 19.86 21.99
C ALA A 264 6.56 19.27 23.34
N LEU A 265 7.13 18.12 23.73
CA LEU A 265 6.71 17.38 24.93
C LEU A 265 7.56 17.68 26.17
N GLY A 266 8.80 18.16 26.01
CA GLY A 266 9.68 18.47 27.14
C GLY A 266 9.79 17.34 28.17
N ASP A 267 9.49 17.64 29.43
CA ASP A 267 9.54 16.68 30.54
C ASP A 267 8.48 15.55 30.42
N TYR A 268 7.41 15.76 29.65
CA TYR A 268 6.38 14.74 29.42
C TYR A 268 6.88 13.61 28.50
N MET A 269 7.95 13.82 27.73
CA MET A 269 8.48 12.82 26.81
C MET A 269 8.85 11.51 27.53
N GLN A 270 9.42 11.59 28.73
CA GLN A 270 9.76 10.39 29.50
C GLN A 270 8.52 9.54 29.83
N LYS A 271 7.39 10.19 30.13
CA LYS A 271 6.11 9.53 30.45
C LYS A 271 5.43 8.93 29.21
N LEU A 272 5.72 9.47 28.03
CA LEU A 272 5.16 9.03 26.75
C LEU A 272 6.03 8.02 26.00
N THR A 273 7.22 7.68 26.54
CA THR A 273 8.12 6.66 25.98
C THR A 273 7.40 5.36 25.58
N PRO A 274 6.50 4.77 26.40
CA PRO A 274 5.80 3.53 26.03
C PRO A 274 4.88 3.68 24.80
N TYR A 275 4.40 4.90 24.53
CA TYR A 275 3.45 5.20 23.46
C TYR A 275 4.10 5.88 22.25
N THR A 276 5.43 5.92 22.20
CA THR A 276 6.17 6.68 21.18
C THR A 276 5.84 6.24 19.76
N CYS A 277 5.66 4.94 19.51
CA CYS A 277 5.26 4.43 18.20
C CYS A 277 3.86 4.91 17.79
N GLN A 278 2.87 4.85 18.70
CA GLN A 278 1.53 5.35 18.42
C GLN A 278 1.51 6.87 18.22
N LEU A 279 2.29 7.61 19.01
CA LEU A 279 2.45 9.05 18.89
C LEU A 279 3.09 9.44 17.54
N LEU A 280 4.16 8.76 17.13
CA LEU A 280 4.82 8.99 15.84
C LEU A 280 3.90 8.65 14.67
N ALA A 281 3.11 7.58 14.76
CA ALA A 281 2.11 7.24 13.75
C ALA A 281 1.04 8.34 13.61
N LEU A 282 0.51 8.85 14.72
CA LEU A 282 -0.43 9.98 14.73
C LEU A 282 0.20 11.25 14.17
N ARG A 283 1.44 11.58 14.58
CA ARG A 283 2.20 12.73 14.08
C ARG A 283 2.45 12.64 12.58
N GLY A 284 2.82 11.48 12.07
CA GLY A 284 2.99 11.25 10.63
C GLY A 284 1.70 11.46 9.84
N LEU A 285 0.58 10.92 10.35
CA LEU A 285 -0.72 11.08 9.72
C LEU A 285 -1.21 12.54 9.71
N VAL A 286 -0.97 13.30 10.79
CA VAL A 286 -1.52 14.66 10.99
C VAL A 286 -0.51 15.77 10.64
N ALA A 287 0.59 15.92 11.39
CA ALA A 287 1.57 16.99 11.18
C ALA A 287 2.27 16.89 9.81
N PHE A 288 2.68 15.69 9.42
CA PHE A 288 3.36 15.45 8.13
C PHE A 288 2.38 15.34 6.95
N GLY A 289 1.07 15.48 7.21
CA GLY A 289 0.05 15.60 6.17
C GLY A 289 -0.25 14.31 5.40
N VAL A 290 0.15 13.12 5.87
CA VAL A 290 -0.10 11.87 5.16
C VAL A 290 -1.61 11.59 5.02
N LEU A 291 -2.39 11.81 6.09
CA LEU A 291 -3.84 11.63 6.05
C LEU A 291 -4.50 12.65 5.12
N GLU A 292 -4.10 13.93 5.23
CA GLU A 292 -4.59 15.01 4.37
C GLU A 292 -4.34 14.67 2.89
N HIS A 293 -3.11 14.29 2.56
CA HIS A 293 -2.70 13.85 1.24
C HIS A 293 -3.58 12.72 0.69
N CYS A 294 -3.81 11.67 1.48
CA CYS A 294 -4.63 10.53 1.07
C CYS A 294 -6.10 10.92 0.89
N MET A 295 -6.61 11.78 1.76
CA MET A 295 -7.99 12.25 1.74
C MET A 295 -8.30 13.22 0.59
N GLU A 296 -7.29 13.82 -0.06
CA GLU A 296 -7.47 14.58 -1.31
C GLU A 296 -7.62 13.68 -2.55
N LYS A 297 -7.13 12.44 -2.48
CA LYS A 297 -7.11 11.51 -3.62
C LYS A 297 -8.51 11.05 -3.97
N ARG A 298 -8.76 10.89 -5.28
CA ARG A 298 -10.02 10.40 -5.81
C ARG A 298 -9.96 8.89 -6.03
N TYR A 299 -10.89 8.17 -5.40
CA TYR A 299 -11.06 6.73 -5.62
C TYR A 299 -11.39 6.42 -7.08
N ARG A 300 -10.77 5.37 -7.63
CA ARG A 300 -10.79 4.94 -9.04
C ARG A 300 -10.25 5.97 -10.05
N VAL A 301 -9.54 7.00 -9.56
CA VAL A 301 -8.81 7.97 -10.41
C VAL A 301 -7.34 8.04 -10.04
N ASN A 302 -7.05 8.17 -8.74
CA ASN A 302 -5.69 8.19 -8.23
C ASN A 302 -5.31 6.88 -7.54
N PHE A 303 -6.29 6.18 -6.96
CA PHE A 303 -6.08 4.91 -6.26
C PHE A 303 -7.33 4.03 -6.30
N GLY A 304 -7.19 2.74 -6.05
CA GLY A 304 -8.31 1.82 -5.88
C GLY A 304 -7.82 0.42 -5.50
N LEU A 305 -8.75 -0.51 -5.34
CA LEU A 305 -8.40 -1.91 -5.06
C LEU A 305 -8.14 -2.66 -6.38
N PRO A 306 -7.24 -3.65 -6.39
CA PRO A 306 -7.04 -4.52 -7.55
C PRO A 306 -8.31 -5.31 -7.84
N ALA A 307 -8.55 -5.57 -9.13
CA ALA A 307 -9.66 -6.44 -9.52
C ALA A 307 -9.42 -7.87 -9.03
N PRO A 308 -10.46 -8.62 -8.64
CA PRO A 308 -10.30 -9.99 -8.16
C PRO A 308 -9.53 -10.87 -9.16
N GLY A 309 -8.44 -11.47 -8.69
CA GLY A 309 -7.61 -12.38 -9.49
C GLY A 309 -6.55 -11.72 -10.38
N THR A 310 -6.41 -10.38 -10.38
CA THR A 310 -5.32 -9.73 -11.13
C THR A 310 -3.97 -9.81 -10.42
N ARG A 311 -3.99 -9.92 -9.09
CA ARG A 311 -2.79 -10.07 -8.22
C ARG A 311 -3.17 -10.64 -6.84
N PRO A 312 -2.23 -11.20 -6.05
CA PRO A 312 -2.52 -11.82 -4.76
C PRO A 312 -2.77 -10.80 -3.64
N LYS A 313 -1.95 -9.75 -3.57
CA LYS A 313 -2.05 -8.70 -2.56
C LYS A 313 -3.34 -7.91 -2.76
N LYS A 314 -4.02 -7.61 -1.66
CA LYS A 314 -5.32 -6.93 -1.65
C LYS A 314 -5.25 -5.51 -1.08
N ILE A 315 -4.11 -4.85 -1.25
CA ILE A 315 -3.86 -3.46 -0.86
C ILE A 315 -4.20 -2.50 -2.01
N ALA A 316 -4.39 -1.22 -1.69
CA ALA A 316 -4.65 -0.20 -2.70
C ALA A 316 -3.47 -0.04 -3.67
N ILE A 317 -3.81 0.14 -4.95
CA ILE A 317 -2.89 0.36 -6.05
C ILE A 317 -3.14 1.74 -6.68
N PRO A 318 -2.13 2.37 -7.30
CA PRO A 318 -2.32 3.63 -8.01
C PRO A 318 -3.08 3.44 -9.31
N PHE A 319 -3.76 4.50 -9.75
CA PHE A 319 -4.51 4.55 -11.00
C PHE A 319 -3.88 5.61 -11.91
N ARG A 320 -3.61 5.22 -13.17
CA ARG A 320 -3.00 6.12 -14.16
C ARG A 320 -3.98 7.15 -14.71
N ALA A 321 -5.27 6.79 -14.69
CA ALA A 321 -6.41 7.66 -15.00
C ALA A 321 -7.70 7.03 -14.43
N ALA A 322 -8.84 7.66 -14.71
CA ALA A 322 -10.16 7.14 -14.39
C ALA A 322 -10.31 5.67 -14.83
N ASP A 323 -10.53 4.78 -13.87
CA ASP A 323 -10.80 3.36 -14.10
C ASP A 323 -9.70 2.63 -14.88
N VAL A 324 -8.45 3.07 -14.69
CA VAL A 324 -7.24 2.49 -15.26
C VAL A 324 -6.28 2.18 -14.13
N PRO A 325 -6.41 1.01 -13.48
CA PRO A 325 -5.46 0.60 -12.45
C PRO A 325 -4.07 0.40 -13.05
N SER A 326 -3.05 0.74 -12.29
CA SER A 326 -1.68 0.28 -12.53
C SER A 326 -1.48 -0.99 -11.71
N ASP A 327 -2.01 -2.13 -12.17
CA ASP A 327 -2.08 -3.38 -11.38
C ASP A 327 -0.73 -3.85 -10.83
N ARG A 328 0.35 -3.54 -11.54
CA ARG A 328 1.74 -3.89 -11.17
C ARG A 328 2.39 -2.88 -10.23
N SER A 329 1.73 -1.78 -9.92
CA SER A 329 2.28 -0.73 -9.10
C SER A 329 1.80 -0.80 -7.65
N GLU A 330 2.61 -0.32 -6.71
CA GLU A 330 2.24 -0.10 -5.32
C GLU A 330 2.66 1.30 -4.86
N PHE A 331 2.02 1.78 -3.80
CA PHE A 331 2.45 3.00 -3.11
C PHE A 331 3.71 2.69 -2.30
N SER A 332 4.76 3.47 -2.54
CA SER A 332 6.05 3.37 -1.85
C SER A 332 5.95 3.63 -0.34
N HIS A 333 5.19 4.65 0.05
CA HIS A 333 5.09 5.05 1.45
C HIS A 333 4.08 4.16 2.19
N PRO A 334 4.47 3.44 3.26
CA PRO A 334 3.61 2.45 3.92
C PRO A 334 2.34 3.07 4.50
N ASP A 335 2.43 4.24 5.14
CA ASP A 335 1.25 4.88 5.73
C ASP A 335 0.26 5.39 4.66
N VAL A 336 0.74 5.86 3.51
CA VAL A 336 -0.11 6.18 2.35
C VAL A 336 -0.81 4.90 1.86
N CYS A 337 -0.07 3.80 1.71
CA CYS A 337 -0.65 2.51 1.32
C CYS A 337 -1.74 2.04 2.31
N ILE A 338 -1.52 2.17 3.62
CA ILE A 338 -2.47 1.80 4.66
C ILE A 338 -3.75 2.63 4.54
N VAL A 339 -3.63 3.96 4.53
CA VAL A 339 -4.81 4.86 4.49
C VAL A 339 -5.59 4.69 3.20
N LEU A 340 -4.92 4.61 2.05
CA LEU A 340 -5.59 4.37 0.76
C LEU A 340 -6.20 2.98 0.67
N THR A 341 -5.64 1.97 1.33
CA THR A 341 -6.27 0.64 1.44
C THR A 341 -7.55 0.73 2.27
N LEU A 342 -7.53 1.37 3.44
CA LEU A 342 -8.73 1.60 4.26
C LEU A 342 -9.83 2.30 3.44
N LEU A 343 -9.50 3.44 2.82
CA LEU A 343 -10.43 4.17 1.96
C LEU A 343 -10.91 3.33 0.77
N GLY A 344 -10.04 2.53 0.17
CA GLY A 344 -10.37 1.64 -0.94
C GLY A 344 -11.48 0.65 -0.59
N TYR A 345 -11.38 0.01 0.58
CA TYR A 345 -12.41 -0.90 1.08
C TYR A 345 -13.65 -0.18 1.60
N TYR A 346 -13.50 1.01 2.17
CA TYR A 346 -14.65 1.84 2.56
C TYR A 346 -15.50 2.25 1.35
N HIS A 347 -14.87 2.47 0.20
CA HIS A 347 -15.56 2.75 -1.05
C HIS A 347 -16.15 1.50 -1.71
N SER A 348 -15.40 0.39 -1.78
CA SER A 348 -15.79 -0.83 -2.50
C SER A 348 -16.70 -1.76 -1.71
N GLY A 349 -16.60 -1.77 -0.38
CA GLY A 349 -17.15 -2.82 0.47
C GLY A 349 -16.38 -4.15 0.36
N LEU A 350 -16.78 -5.13 1.18
CA LEU A 350 -16.28 -6.50 1.17
C LEU A 350 -17.05 -7.36 0.16
N THR A 351 -16.35 -8.18 -0.61
CA THR A 351 -17.01 -9.19 -1.44
C THR A 351 -17.68 -10.26 -0.57
N ASN A 352 -18.64 -11.00 -1.12
CA ASN A 352 -19.27 -12.12 -0.41
C ASN A 352 -18.25 -13.12 0.16
N VAL A 353 -17.16 -13.39 -0.57
CA VAL A 353 -16.09 -14.30 -0.09
C VAL A 353 -15.36 -13.70 1.11
N GLU A 354 -15.13 -12.39 1.11
CA GLU A 354 -14.47 -11.68 2.20
C GLU A 354 -15.36 -11.56 3.44
N VAL A 355 -16.67 -11.32 3.26
CA VAL A 355 -17.65 -11.41 4.36
C VAL A 355 -17.64 -12.82 4.98
N ARG A 356 -17.59 -13.88 4.16
CA ARG A 356 -17.45 -15.24 4.71
C ARG A 356 -16.17 -15.41 5.53
N ASN A 357 -15.06 -14.88 5.03
CA ASN A 357 -13.77 -14.99 5.69
C ASN A 357 -13.72 -14.19 7.00
N VAL A 358 -14.28 -12.97 7.03
CA VAL A 358 -14.30 -12.13 8.22
C VAL A 358 -15.10 -12.77 9.35
N PHE A 359 -16.28 -13.32 9.06
CA PHE A 359 -17.07 -14.05 10.04
C PHE A 359 -16.42 -15.37 10.46
N ARG A 360 -15.71 -16.06 9.56
CA ARG A 360 -14.94 -17.26 9.94
C ARG A 360 -13.82 -16.90 10.93
N MET A 361 -13.17 -15.75 10.77
CA MET A 361 -12.15 -15.29 11.72
C MET A 361 -12.78 -14.87 13.04
N LEU A 362 -13.89 -14.12 13.01
CA LEU A 362 -14.66 -13.76 14.20
C LEU A 362 -15.03 -14.99 15.03
N LEU A 363 -15.63 -16.01 14.41
CA LEU A 363 -16.10 -17.23 15.08
C LEU A 363 -14.96 -18.14 15.60
N ARG A 364 -13.70 -17.85 15.25
CA ARG A 364 -12.52 -18.54 15.83
C ARG A 364 -12.03 -17.89 17.12
N LEU A 365 -12.44 -16.65 17.40
CA LEU A 365 -12.12 -15.97 18.65
C LEU A 365 -12.80 -16.65 19.84
N ASP A 366 -12.42 -16.30 21.05
CA ASP A 366 -13.15 -16.78 22.22
C ASP A 366 -14.55 -16.13 22.30
N ILE A 367 -15.46 -16.69 23.10
CA ILE A 367 -16.85 -16.22 23.18
C ILE A 367 -16.93 -14.75 23.63
N SER A 368 -16.01 -14.30 24.50
CA SER A 368 -16.03 -12.93 25.02
C SER A 368 -15.62 -11.92 23.94
N GLU A 369 -14.59 -12.24 23.16
CA GLU A 369 -14.10 -11.44 22.04
C GLU A 369 -15.09 -11.44 20.88
N GLN A 370 -15.69 -12.59 20.57
CA GLN A 370 -16.77 -12.70 19.58
C GLN A 370 -17.87 -11.70 19.87
N HIS A 371 -18.39 -11.70 21.10
CA HIS A 371 -19.42 -10.75 21.54
C HIS A 371 -18.92 -9.31 21.42
N GLN A 372 -17.75 -8.99 21.98
CA GLN A 372 -17.24 -7.61 21.98
C GLN A 372 -16.98 -7.03 20.57
N GLN A 373 -16.50 -7.85 19.63
CA GLN A 373 -16.29 -7.43 18.25
C GLN A 373 -17.62 -7.29 17.52
N TYR A 374 -18.46 -8.31 17.61
CA TYR A 374 -19.73 -8.36 16.90
C TYR A 374 -20.72 -7.29 17.37
N ASP A 375 -20.81 -7.03 18.68
CA ASP A 375 -21.69 -6.00 19.25
C ASP A 375 -21.36 -4.62 18.66
N ARG A 376 -20.07 -4.30 18.49
CA ARG A 376 -19.66 -3.05 17.84
C ARG A 376 -20.08 -2.98 16.38
N TRP A 377 -19.94 -4.07 15.64
CA TRP A 377 -20.37 -4.11 14.24
C TRP A 377 -21.88 -3.96 14.15
N TYR A 378 -22.63 -4.69 14.97
CA TYR A 378 -24.08 -4.67 15.03
C TYR A 378 -24.62 -3.28 15.41
N SER A 379 -24.04 -2.61 16.42
CA SER A 379 -24.44 -1.24 16.77
C SER A 379 -24.29 -0.24 15.62
N SER A 380 -23.32 -0.44 14.71
CA SER A 380 -23.11 0.44 13.55
C SER A 380 -24.16 0.27 12.44
N VAL A 381 -24.86 -0.87 12.40
CA VAL A 381 -25.84 -1.20 11.35
C VAL A 381 -27.28 -1.25 11.86
N GLU A 382 -27.48 -1.41 13.18
CA GLU A 382 -28.77 -1.69 13.82
C GLU A 382 -29.90 -0.74 13.41
N LEU A 383 -29.61 0.57 13.33
CA LEU A 383 -30.60 1.60 13.02
C LEU A 383 -31.24 1.45 11.64
N GLY A 384 -30.56 0.79 10.69
CA GLY A 384 -31.08 0.57 9.34
C GLY A 384 -31.61 -0.85 9.08
N LEU A 385 -31.70 -1.70 10.11
CA LEU A 385 -32.25 -3.06 9.99
C LEU A 385 -33.78 -3.08 10.20
N ASN A 386 -34.47 -3.97 9.48
CA ASN A 386 -35.87 -4.30 9.76
C ASN A 386 -35.98 -5.24 10.98
N GLU A 387 -37.19 -5.44 11.51
CA GLU A 387 -37.42 -6.24 12.73
C GLU A 387 -37.01 -7.72 12.60
N GLU A 388 -37.11 -8.31 11.41
CA GLU A 388 -36.73 -9.71 11.18
C GLU A 388 -35.22 -9.88 11.20
N ASP A 389 -34.50 -9.04 10.46
CA ASP A 389 -33.04 -9.02 10.41
C ASP A 389 -32.47 -8.69 11.80
N ARG A 390 -33.10 -7.77 12.53
CA ARG A 390 -32.70 -7.42 13.90
C ARG A 390 -32.72 -8.63 14.83
N LYS A 391 -33.80 -9.42 14.80
CA LYS A 391 -33.91 -10.64 15.61
C LYS A 391 -32.93 -11.74 15.20
N ALA A 392 -32.67 -11.85 13.90
CA ALA A 392 -31.76 -12.86 13.36
C ALA A 392 -30.28 -12.55 13.65
N LEU A 393 -29.93 -11.26 13.79
CA LEU A 393 -28.55 -10.78 13.88
C LEU A 393 -28.19 -10.15 15.22
N CYS A 394 -29.07 -10.13 16.22
CA CYS A 394 -28.80 -9.45 17.50
C CYS A 394 -27.70 -10.08 18.36
N ASP A 395 -27.31 -11.33 18.08
CA ASP A 395 -26.34 -12.08 18.89
C ASP A 395 -25.45 -12.93 17.99
N VAL A 396 -24.13 -12.89 18.22
CA VAL A 396 -23.14 -13.64 17.43
C VAL A 396 -23.38 -15.15 17.49
N ARG A 397 -23.98 -15.67 18.57
CA ARG A 397 -24.30 -17.10 18.72
C ARG A 397 -25.37 -17.59 17.76
N HIS A 398 -26.16 -16.69 17.20
CA HIS A 398 -27.17 -17.02 16.19
C HIS A 398 -26.57 -17.09 14.79
N ILE A 399 -25.31 -16.71 14.60
CA ILE A 399 -24.68 -16.62 13.29
C ILE A 399 -24.23 -18.00 12.80
N SER A 400 -24.74 -18.40 11.64
CA SER A 400 -24.37 -19.64 10.94
C SER A 400 -23.94 -19.33 9.50
N LEU A 401 -22.70 -19.67 9.17
CA LEU A 401 -22.17 -19.55 7.79
C LEU A 401 -22.65 -20.66 6.85
N ALA A 402 -23.35 -21.67 7.38
CA ALA A 402 -23.92 -22.77 6.63
C ALA A 402 -25.33 -22.45 6.10
N ASP A 403 -26.04 -21.52 6.75
CA ASP A 403 -27.35 -21.05 6.29
C ASP A 403 -27.16 -20.05 5.13
N ALA A 404 -27.57 -20.43 3.92
CA ALA A 404 -27.42 -19.61 2.73
C ALA A 404 -28.27 -18.32 2.76
N GLN A 405 -29.44 -18.35 3.40
CA GLN A 405 -30.32 -17.19 3.49
C GLN A 405 -29.78 -16.20 4.52
N GLN A 406 -29.39 -16.68 5.71
CA GLN A 406 -28.75 -15.83 6.72
C GLN A 406 -27.43 -15.26 6.19
N PHE A 407 -26.63 -16.06 5.49
CA PHE A 407 -25.39 -15.57 4.89
C PHE A 407 -25.62 -14.48 3.84
N LYS A 408 -26.67 -14.59 3.02
CA LYS A 408 -27.06 -13.52 2.09
C LYS A 408 -27.45 -12.24 2.85
N THR A 409 -28.13 -12.35 3.98
CA THR A 409 -28.42 -11.22 4.87
C THR A 409 -27.14 -10.62 5.43
N LEU A 410 -26.20 -11.43 5.91
CA LEU A 410 -24.89 -10.97 6.41
C LEU A 410 -24.12 -10.18 5.35
N CYS A 411 -24.07 -10.69 4.11
CA CYS A 411 -23.46 -9.96 3.00
C CYS A 411 -24.11 -8.59 2.81
N ARG A 412 -25.44 -8.53 2.68
CA ARG A 412 -26.14 -7.26 2.49
C ARG A 412 -25.93 -6.25 3.64
N VAL A 413 -25.84 -6.74 4.88
CA VAL A 413 -25.75 -5.87 6.07
C VAL A 413 -24.31 -5.41 6.34
N TYR A 414 -23.33 -6.30 6.20
CA TYR A 414 -21.95 -6.04 6.63
C TYR A 414 -20.98 -5.76 5.48
N GLU A 415 -21.43 -5.77 4.21
CA GLU A 415 -20.60 -5.43 3.04
C GLU A 415 -19.88 -4.09 3.20
N PHE A 416 -20.58 -3.05 3.67
CA PHE A 416 -20.01 -1.70 3.85
C PHE A 416 -19.76 -1.32 5.31
N CYS A 417 -19.94 -2.24 6.25
CA CYS A 417 -19.73 -1.95 7.67
C CYS A 417 -18.25 -1.69 7.93
N VAL A 418 -17.90 -0.44 8.27
CA VAL A 418 -16.51 0.00 8.50
C VAL A 418 -15.83 -0.83 9.59
N GLU A 419 -16.52 -1.15 10.68
CA GLU A 419 -15.94 -1.94 11.77
C GLU A 419 -15.65 -3.40 11.35
N ALA A 420 -16.50 -3.99 10.50
CA ALA A 420 -16.24 -5.32 9.92
C ALA A 420 -15.10 -5.28 8.88
N ILE A 421 -15.04 -4.22 8.07
CA ILE A 421 -13.94 -3.97 7.11
C ILE A 421 -12.61 -3.85 7.86
N ASN A 422 -12.54 -3.04 8.91
CA ASN A 422 -11.32 -2.84 9.70
C ASN A 422 -10.85 -4.15 10.32
N PHE A 423 -11.77 -4.94 10.87
CA PHE A 423 -11.41 -6.27 11.38
C PHE A 423 -10.89 -7.20 10.26
N TYR A 424 -11.51 -7.20 9.07
CA TYR A 424 -11.01 -7.95 7.92
C TYR A 424 -9.60 -7.52 7.54
N LEU A 425 -9.34 -6.21 7.44
CA LEU A 425 -8.04 -5.69 7.07
C LEU A 425 -6.97 -6.02 8.10
N ASN A 426 -7.27 -5.83 9.40
CA ASN A 426 -6.34 -6.08 10.50
C ASN A 426 -5.99 -7.56 10.69
N THR A 427 -6.87 -8.47 10.27
CA THR A 427 -6.67 -9.92 10.45
C THR A 427 -6.19 -10.62 9.19
N CYS A 428 -6.66 -10.21 8.02
CA CYS A 428 -6.48 -10.95 6.77
C CYS A 428 -5.60 -10.25 5.73
N VAL A 429 -5.53 -8.91 5.75
CA VAL A 429 -4.85 -8.14 4.69
C VAL A 429 -3.55 -7.54 5.20
N PHE A 430 -3.60 -6.60 6.14
CA PHE A 430 -2.40 -5.85 6.55
C PHE A 430 -1.24 -6.71 7.05
N PRO A 431 -1.44 -7.73 7.93
CA PRO A 431 -0.33 -8.55 8.40
C PRO A 431 0.44 -9.28 7.29
N LYS A 432 -0.25 -9.62 6.18
CA LYS A 432 0.31 -10.37 5.06
C LYS A 432 0.80 -9.43 3.95
N ASP A 433 -0.01 -8.46 3.58
CA ASP A 433 0.16 -7.71 2.33
C ASP A 433 0.95 -6.40 2.51
N THR A 434 1.22 -5.96 3.75
CA THR A 434 2.11 -4.81 4.04
C THR A 434 3.56 -5.20 4.32
N GLN A 435 3.92 -6.46 4.09
CA GLN A 435 5.30 -6.91 4.25
C GLN A 435 6.26 -6.06 3.39
N GLN A 436 7.42 -5.75 3.96
CA GLN A 436 8.45 -4.94 3.34
C GLN A 436 9.68 -5.77 3.02
N TYR A 437 10.55 -5.24 2.18
CA TYR A 437 11.83 -5.84 1.87
C TYR A 437 12.94 -4.92 2.37
N PRO A 438 14.05 -5.48 2.89
CA PRO A 438 15.13 -4.68 3.47
C PRO A 438 15.84 -3.82 2.42
N GLN A 439 15.85 -4.27 1.15
CA GLN A 439 16.57 -3.62 0.07
C GLN A 439 15.73 -3.54 -1.20
N ARG A 440 16.09 -2.61 -2.08
CA ARG A 440 15.53 -2.49 -3.42
C ARG A 440 16.59 -2.17 -4.46
N LEU A 441 16.31 -2.58 -5.70
CA LEU A 441 16.96 -2.08 -6.92
C LEU A 441 15.98 -1.20 -7.67
N ALA A 442 16.44 -0.13 -8.32
CA ALA A 442 15.57 0.76 -9.08
C ALA A 442 16.17 1.21 -10.41
N ARG A 443 15.34 1.26 -11.45
CA ARG A 443 15.64 1.93 -12.72
C ARG A 443 14.63 3.04 -12.97
N THR A 444 15.10 4.14 -13.54
CA THR A 444 14.30 5.36 -13.77
C THR A 444 14.41 5.81 -15.23
N ALA A 445 13.69 6.88 -15.59
CA ALA A 445 13.82 7.56 -16.88
C ALA A 445 15.28 7.91 -17.26
N TRP A 446 16.16 8.16 -16.27
CA TRP A 446 17.58 8.43 -16.53
C TRP A 446 18.30 7.22 -17.11
N ASN A 447 17.96 6.01 -16.68
CA ASN A 447 18.53 4.78 -17.21
C ASN A 447 18.04 4.52 -18.64
N LEU A 448 16.75 4.74 -18.89
CA LEU A 448 16.16 4.57 -20.23
C LEU A 448 16.82 5.49 -21.26
N ALA A 449 17.16 6.72 -20.86
CA ALA A 449 17.81 7.72 -21.70
C ALA A 449 19.35 7.67 -21.68
N ALA A 450 19.98 6.66 -21.07
CA ALA A 450 21.43 6.61 -20.89
C ALA A 450 22.22 6.34 -22.19
N GLY A 451 21.58 5.83 -23.25
CA GLY A 451 22.25 5.52 -24.52
C GLY A 451 22.63 6.76 -25.33
N ASP A 452 23.70 6.66 -26.13
CA ASP A 452 24.20 7.77 -26.96
C ASP A 452 23.42 7.96 -28.28
N ASN A 453 22.55 6.99 -28.64
CA ASN A 453 21.85 6.95 -29.93
C ASN A 453 20.33 6.99 -29.77
N ASN A 454 19.84 7.88 -28.91
CA ASN A 454 18.42 8.03 -28.61
C ASN A 454 17.78 9.10 -29.50
N ILE A 455 16.67 8.76 -30.14
CA ILE A 455 15.87 9.67 -30.97
C ILE A 455 14.44 9.64 -30.45
N GLY A 456 13.97 10.75 -29.89
CA GLY A 456 12.64 10.85 -29.30
C GLY A 456 11.73 11.82 -30.05
N PHE A 457 10.43 11.53 -30.01
CA PHE A 457 9.38 12.42 -30.49
C PHE A 457 8.31 12.59 -29.41
N SER A 458 7.84 13.82 -29.25
CA SER A 458 6.66 14.10 -28.44
C SER A 458 5.72 15.03 -29.19
N GLY A 459 4.43 14.94 -28.85
CA GLY A 459 3.43 15.92 -29.29
C GLY A 459 3.51 17.24 -28.52
N THR A 460 4.21 17.27 -27.40
CA THR A 460 4.29 18.44 -26.52
C THR A 460 5.71 18.67 -26.00
N ASN A 461 5.92 19.80 -25.32
CA ASN A 461 7.23 20.21 -24.85
C ASN A 461 7.25 20.83 -23.44
N ASP A 462 6.20 20.72 -22.62
CA ASP A 462 6.21 21.36 -21.29
C ASP A 462 7.21 20.69 -20.33
N ASN A 463 7.38 19.37 -20.46
CA ASN A 463 8.22 18.56 -19.58
C ASN A 463 9.73 18.63 -19.88
N HIS A 464 10.16 19.42 -20.88
CA HIS A 464 11.56 19.45 -21.33
C HIS A 464 12.58 19.80 -20.23
N ARG A 465 12.15 20.56 -19.22
CA ARG A 465 13.00 20.94 -18.07
C ARG A 465 13.30 19.74 -17.15
N LEU A 466 12.41 18.76 -17.12
CA LEU A 466 12.49 17.56 -16.28
C LEU A 466 12.90 16.31 -17.06
N LEU A 467 13.37 16.44 -18.31
CA LEU A 467 13.99 15.34 -19.04
C LEU A 467 15.40 15.04 -18.50
N PRO A 468 15.86 13.78 -18.56
CA PRO A 468 17.26 13.43 -18.29
C PRO A 468 18.24 14.31 -19.08
N LEU A 469 19.39 14.66 -18.49
CA LEU A 469 20.35 15.59 -19.10
C LEU A 469 21.03 15.06 -20.39
N SER A 470 20.95 13.75 -20.65
CA SER A 470 21.38 13.15 -21.91
C SER A 470 20.46 13.51 -23.08
N VAL A 471 19.23 13.96 -22.81
CA VAL A 471 18.25 14.34 -23.83
C VAL A 471 18.25 15.85 -24.02
N THR A 472 18.46 16.27 -25.27
CA THR A 472 18.38 17.69 -25.67
C THR A 472 17.22 17.87 -26.62
N GLN A 473 16.24 18.70 -26.24
CA GLN A 473 15.16 19.09 -27.14
C GLN A 473 15.74 19.93 -28.29
N GLN A 474 15.43 19.53 -29.53
CA GLN A 474 15.78 20.29 -30.73
C GLN A 474 14.58 21.11 -31.16
N GLU A 475 14.71 22.43 -31.17
CA GLU A 475 13.68 23.30 -31.72
C GLU A 475 13.63 23.19 -33.24
N PRO A 476 12.44 23.23 -33.86
CA PRO A 476 12.33 23.20 -35.31
C PRO A 476 13.04 24.41 -35.94
N ASN A 477 13.84 24.16 -36.96
CA ASN A 477 14.47 25.24 -37.74
C ASN A 477 13.47 26.06 -38.57
N GLU A 478 12.21 25.62 -38.65
CA GLU A 478 11.16 26.28 -39.42
C GLU A 478 10.39 27.29 -38.54
N PRO A 479 10.47 28.61 -38.81
CA PRO A 479 9.82 29.63 -37.97
C PRO A 479 8.31 29.47 -37.84
N SER A 480 7.66 28.86 -38.84
CA SER A 480 6.21 28.60 -38.87
C SER A 480 5.76 27.67 -37.73
N LEU A 481 6.67 26.83 -37.23
CA LEU A 481 6.45 25.80 -36.21
C LEU A 481 6.72 26.31 -34.78
N LEU A 482 7.53 27.36 -34.60
CA LEU A 482 7.87 27.93 -33.28
C LEU A 482 6.63 28.44 -32.53
N GLY A 483 5.63 28.95 -33.25
CA GLY A 483 4.40 29.49 -32.67
C GLY A 483 3.29 28.45 -32.40
N THR A 484 3.56 27.15 -32.48
CA THR A 484 2.51 26.11 -32.42
C THR A 484 1.74 26.05 -31.10
N ASN A 485 2.42 26.20 -29.96
CA ASN A 485 1.75 26.28 -28.65
C ASN A 485 0.79 27.49 -28.59
N GLY A 486 1.28 28.68 -28.97
CA GLY A 486 0.46 29.89 -28.99
C GLY A 486 -0.73 29.79 -29.94
N LYS A 487 -0.56 29.16 -31.11
CA LYS A 487 -1.65 28.88 -32.06
C LYS A 487 -2.71 27.96 -31.47
N MET A 488 -2.33 26.97 -30.65
CA MET A 488 -3.31 26.08 -30.01
C MET A 488 -4.10 26.82 -28.93
N ILE A 489 -3.45 27.68 -28.13
CA ILE A 489 -4.11 28.55 -27.14
C ILE A 489 -5.12 29.46 -27.83
N ASP A 490 -4.70 30.17 -28.87
CA ASP A 490 -5.55 31.07 -29.66
C ASP A 490 -6.76 30.34 -30.26
N LYS A 491 -6.55 29.14 -30.82
CA LYS A 491 -7.65 28.29 -31.31
C LYS A 491 -8.65 27.93 -30.22
N ILE A 492 -8.18 27.48 -29.04
CA ILE A 492 -9.07 27.12 -27.92
C ILE A 492 -9.88 28.34 -27.49
N LEU A 493 -9.25 29.52 -27.39
CA LEU A 493 -9.94 30.77 -27.04
C LEU A 493 -11.04 31.14 -28.06
N GLN A 494 -10.80 30.93 -29.35
CA GLN A 494 -11.75 31.28 -30.41
C GLN A 494 -12.93 30.31 -30.53
N VAL A 495 -12.73 29.02 -30.23
CA VAL A 495 -13.73 27.97 -30.48
C VAL A 495 -14.44 27.46 -29.23
N ALA A 496 -14.00 27.88 -28.04
CA ALA A 496 -14.69 27.59 -26.79
C ALA A 496 -15.99 28.40 -26.72
N GLN A 497 -17.13 27.70 -26.64
CA GLN A 497 -18.47 28.29 -26.57
C GLN A 497 -18.72 28.93 -25.21
N SER A 498 -18.52 28.17 -24.14
CA SER A 498 -18.60 28.65 -22.76
C SER A 498 -17.90 27.69 -21.80
N TYR A 499 -17.78 28.15 -20.56
CA TYR A 499 -17.44 27.34 -19.40
C TYR A 499 -18.69 27.06 -18.56
N GLU A 500 -18.87 25.83 -18.07
CA GLU A 500 -19.95 25.49 -17.12
C GLU A 500 -19.49 24.60 -15.95
N ALA A 501 -19.94 24.96 -14.74
CA ALA A 501 -19.78 24.11 -13.55
C ALA A 501 -21.01 23.20 -13.41
N ILE A 502 -20.81 21.91 -13.64
CA ILE A 502 -21.85 20.88 -13.51
C ILE A 502 -22.10 20.63 -12.03
N ARG A 503 -23.37 20.70 -11.62
CA ARG A 503 -23.80 20.43 -10.25
C ARG A 503 -24.73 19.22 -10.24
N PRO A 504 -24.25 18.03 -9.80
CA PRO A 504 -25.11 16.88 -9.59
C PRO A 504 -26.19 17.24 -8.58
N GLY A 505 -27.43 16.83 -8.85
CA GLY A 505 -28.54 17.17 -7.98
C GLY A 505 -29.81 16.42 -8.31
N PRO A 506 -30.86 16.54 -7.47
CA PRO A 506 -32.11 15.81 -7.64
C PRO A 506 -32.85 16.14 -8.95
N GLN A 507 -32.62 17.33 -9.52
CA GLN A 507 -33.25 17.77 -10.77
C GLN A 507 -32.50 17.32 -12.03
N THR A 508 -31.22 16.98 -11.93
CA THR A 508 -30.40 16.43 -13.02
C THR A 508 -30.26 14.92 -12.82
N SER A 509 -29.13 14.47 -12.28
CA SER A 509 -28.95 13.16 -11.69
C SER A 509 -28.10 13.31 -10.43
N PRO A 510 -28.43 12.59 -9.33
CA PRO A 510 -27.55 12.54 -8.16
C PRO A 510 -26.20 11.87 -8.48
N ILE A 511 -26.14 11.08 -9.57
CA ILE A 511 -24.93 10.36 -9.99
C ILE A 511 -24.05 11.31 -10.83
N PRO A 512 -22.81 11.63 -10.39
CA PRO A 512 -22.00 12.68 -11.01
C PRO A 512 -21.69 12.44 -12.50
N TRP A 513 -21.25 11.24 -12.88
CA TRP A 513 -20.89 10.93 -14.28
C TRP A 513 -22.10 10.98 -15.22
N GLN A 514 -23.30 10.66 -14.74
CA GLN A 514 -24.53 10.76 -15.53
C GLN A 514 -24.86 12.21 -15.86
N SER A 515 -24.68 13.12 -14.89
CA SER A 515 -24.89 14.55 -15.11
C SER A 515 -23.97 15.10 -16.21
N VAL A 516 -22.74 14.57 -16.33
CA VAL A 516 -21.79 14.94 -17.38
C VAL A 516 -22.23 14.47 -18.75
N LEU A 517 -22.71 13.23 -18.87
CA LEU A 517 -23.24 12.69 -20.13
C LEU A 517 -24.52 13.41 -20.56
N LEU A 518 -25.42 13.70 -19.62
CA LEU A 518 -26.64 14.48 -19.87
C LEU A 518 -26.31 15.88 -20.37
N PHE A 519 -25.32 16.55 -19.77
CA PHE A 519 -24.83 17.84 -20.24
C PHE A 519 -24.29 17.76 -21.68
N ALA A 520 -23.51 16.72 -22.02
CA ALA A 520 -23.00 16.54 -23.37
C ALA A 520 -24.13 16.35 -24.41
N VAL A 521 -25.19 15.61 -24.06
CA VAL A 521 -26.37 15.42 -24.90
C VAL A 521 -27.15 16.73 -25.06
N ASP A 522 -27.36 17.49 -23.98
CA ASP A 522 -28.05 18.79 -24.00
C ASP A 522 -27.37 19.79 -24.94
N LYS A 523 -26.03 19.85 -24.89
CA LYS A 523 -25.22 20.70 -25.78
C LYS A 523 -25.07 20.15 -27.20
N ARG A 524 -25.71 19.02 -27.53
CA ARG A 524 -25.59 18.31 -28.82
C ARG A 524 -24.14 18.03 -29.22
N ALA A 525 -23.29 17.76 -28.24
CA ALA A 525 -21.90 17.42 -28.50
C ALA A 525 -21.80 16.06 -29.20
N GLN A 526 -20.90 15.95 -30.17
CA GLN A 526 -20.55 14.68 -30.81
C GLN A 526 -19.49 13.91 -30.00
N ALA A 527 -18.71 14.58 -29.16
CA ALA A 527 -17.70 13.91 -28.36
C ALA A 527 -17.66 14.41 -26.92
N LEU A 528 -17.31 13.50 -26.01
CA LEU A 528 -16.90 13.81 -24.64
C LEU A 528 -15.42 13.47 -24.50
N ILE A 529 -14.62 14.47 -24.14
CA ILE A 529 -13.19 14.37 -23.94
C ILE A 529 -12.92 14.48 -22.44
N ASP A 530 -12.76 13.32 -21.80
CA ASP A 530 -12.64 13.24 -20.35
C ASP A 530 -11.18 13.41 -19.89
N THR A 531 -10.69 14.66 -19.88
CA THR A 531 -9.39 15.01 -19.30
C THR A 531 -9.43 15.24 -17.79
N GLY A 532 -10.61 15.43 -17.21
CA GLY A 532 -10.82 15.68 -15.79
C GLY A 532 -11.15 14.45 -14.95
N ALA A 533 -11.24 13.27 -15.56
CA ALA A 533 -11.72 12.04 -14.93
C ALA A 533 -13.14 12.20 -14.34
N LEU A 534 -14.02 12.94 -15.02
CA LEU A 534 -15.39 13.20 -14.61
C LEU A 534 -16.31 11.98 -14.81
N LEU A 535 -15.90 11.01 -15.63
CA LEU A 535 -16.57 9.72 -15.79
C LEU A 535 -16.09 8.64 -14.81
N ALA A 536 -15.24 8.99 -13.83
CA ALA A 536 -14.73 8.02 -12.87
C ALA A 536 -15.86 7.30 -12.11
N GLY A 537 -15.75 5.97 -12.03
CA GLY A 537 -16.73 5.11 -11.37
C GLY A 537 -17.69 4.39 -12.31
N VAL A 538 -17.65 4.69 -13.62
CA VAL A 538 -18.40 3.98 -14.66
C VAL A 538 -17.45 3.48 -15.75
N THR A 539 -17.70 2.28 -16.28
CA THR A 539 -16.92 1.82 -17.43
C THR A 539 -17.40 2.53 -18.70
N ASN A 540 -16.51 2.76 -19.67
CA ASN A 540 -16.91 3.36 -20.94
C ASN A 540 -18.02 2.57 -21.66
N HIS A 541 -18.07 1.25 -21.43
CA HIS A 541 -19.13 0.38 -21.93
C HIS A 541 -20.50 0.71 -21.31
N ASP A 542 -20.55 0.84 -19.98
CA ASP A 542 -21.80 1.16 -19.27
C ASP A 542 -22.24 2.61 -19.55
N ALA A 543 -21.28 3.53 -19.70
CA ALA A 543 -21.54 4.90 -20.13
C ALA A 543 -22.14 4.95 -21.55
N ALA A 544 -21.64 4.11 -22.47
CA ALA A 544 -22.19 3.97 -23.81
C ALA A 544 -23.62 3.40 -23.78
N ASP A 545 -23.88 2.36 -22.97
CA ASP A 545 -25.22 1.79 -22.81
C ASP A 545 -26.20 2.80 -22.22
N PHE A 546 -25.76 3.61 -21.24
CA PHE A 546 -26.55 4.69 -20.69
C PHE A 546 -26.94 5.72 -21.76
N LEU A 547 -25.97 6.20 -22.56
CA LEU A 547 -26.23 7.15 -23.66
C LEU A 547 -27.24 6.59 -24.68
N LEU A 548 -27.09 5.32 -25.08
CA LEU A 548 -27.97 4.68 -26.05
C LEU A 548 -29.43 4.56 -25.54
N GLY A 549 -29.62 4.48 -24.22
CA GLY A 549 -30.92 4.44 -23.57
C GLY A 549 -31.61 5.81 -23.42
N LEU A 550 -30.93 6.93 -23.69
CA LEU A 550 -31.51 8.26 -23.50
C LEU A 550 -32.49 8.63 -24.63
N PRO A 551 -33.66 9.21 -24.29
CA PRO A 551 -34.69 9.58 -25.26
C PRO A 551 -34.28 10.72 -26.22
N GLY A 552 -33.23 11.49 -25.90
CA GLY A 552 -32.70 12.59 -26.72
C GLY A 552 -31.34 12.32 -27.38
N PHE A 553 -30.91 11.05 -27.47
CA PHE A 553 -29.62 10.71 -28.07
C PHE A 553 -29.73 10.58 -29.60
N ASP A 554 -29.16 11.52 -30.34
CA ASP A 554 -29.38 11.69 -31.79
C ASP A 554 -28.38 10.92 -32.71
N PHE A 555 -27.37 10.26 -32.14
CA PHE A 555 -26.35 9.54 -32.93
C PHE A 555 -26.74 8.08 -33.21
N ALA A 556 -26.18 7.51 -34.29
CA ALA A 556 -26.47 6.13 -34.71
C ALA A 556 -25.83 5.07 -33.78
N GLY A 557 -24.85 5.48 -32.97
CA GLY A 557 -24.15 4.63 -32.01
C GLY A 557 -23.19 5.42 -31.13
N VAL A 558 -22.46 4.71 -30.28
CA VAL A 558 -21.40 5.26 -29.42
C VAL A 558 -20.09 4.57 -29.74
N THR A 559 -19.04 5.35 -30.02
CA THR A 559 -17.66 4.87 -30.14
C THR A 559 -16.93 5.07 -28.81
N TYR A 560 -16.32 4.02 -28.29
CA TYR A 560 -15.62 4.06 -27.00
C TYR A 560 -14.49 3.03 -26.95
N TYR A 561 -13.52 3.23 -26.06
CA TYR A 561 -12.48 2.24 -25.81
C TYR A 561 -12.93 1.22 -24.77
N ASP A 562 -12.86 -0.07 -25.09
CA ASP A 562 -13.16 -1.17 -24.18
C ASP A 562 -11.85 -1.79 -23.65
N GLY A 563 -11.56 -1.54 -22.37
CA GLY A 563 -10.33 -1.98 -21.71
C GLY A 563 -10.35 -3.40 -21.16
N ARG A 564 -11.45 -4.16 -21.32
CA ARG A 564 -11.50 -5.57 -20.89
C ARG A 564 -10.54 -6.39 -21.74
N GLN A 565 -9.84 -7.36 -21.14
CA GLN A 565 -8.81 -8.15 -21.84
C GLN A 565 -9.29 -8.79 -23.15
N GLU A 566 -10.55 -9.24 -23.20
CA GLU A 566 -11.15 -9.87 -24.39
C GLU A 566 -11.28 -8.91 -25.59
N HIS A 567 -11.43 -7.61 -25.34
CA HIS A 567 -11.66 -6.62 -26.39
C HIS A 567 -10.44 -5.71 -26.59
N ASN A 568 -9.91 -5.15 -25.51
CA ASN A 568 -8.75 -4.25 -25.43
C ASN A 568 -8.54 -3.40 -26.70
N CYS A 569 -9.61 -2.74 -27.16
CA CYS A 569 -9.63 -1.97 -28.40
C CYS A 569 -10.83 -1.01 -28.45
N TRP A 570 -10.83 -0.16 -29.48
CA TRP A 570 -11.97 0.70 -29.81
C TRP A 570 -13.16 -0.12 -30.33
N MET A 571 -14.33 0.17 -29.80
CA MET A 571 -15.61 -0.48 -30.07
C MET A 571 -16.65 0.54 -30.54
N ILE A 572 -17.61 0.08 -31.35
CA ILE A 572 -18.85 0.80 -31.67
C ILE A 572 -20.01 0.00 -31.10
N ALA A 573 -20.85 0.65 -30.29
CA ALA A 573 -22.16 0.15 -29.89
C ALA A 573 -23.24 0.81 -30.76
N GLU A 574 -23.89 0.02 -31.63
CA GLU A 574 -24.92 0.50 -32.55
C GLU A 574 -26.29 0.63 -31.88
N LYS A 575 -26.95 1.78 -32.02
CA LYS A 575 -28.28 2.04 -31.44
C LYS A 575 -29.37 1.18 -32.08
N ALA A 576 -29.39 1.08 -33.41
CA ALA A 576 -30.48 0.44 -34.13
C ALA A 576 -30.48 -1.10 -33.99
N ARG A 577 -29.31 -1.72 -34.07
CA ARG A 577 -29.16 -3.19 -34.00
C ARG A 577 -28.84 -3.70 -32.60
N GLN A 578 -28.42 -2.82 -31.68
CA GLN A 578 -27.93 -3.20 -30.34
C GLN A 578 -26.77 -4.19 -30.41
N VAL A 579 -25.91 -4.03 -31.43
CA VAL A 579 -24.70 -4.85 -31.62
C VAL A 579 -23.48 -4.04 -31.22
N LYS A 580 -22.52 -4.70 -30.59
CA LYS A 580 -21.22 -4.14 -30.21
C LYS A 580 -20.14 -4.82 -31.04
N VAL A 581 -19.40 -4.04 -31.83
CA VAL A 581 -18.34 -4.54 -32.72
C VAL A 581 -17.06 -3.74 -32.56
N SER A 582 -15.91 -4.37 -32.79
CA SER A 582 -14.64 -3.64 -32.87
C SER A 582 -14.71 -2.62 -34.01
N LEU A 583 -14.20 -1.41 -33.76
CA LEU A 583 -14.12 -0.33 -34.74
C LEU A 583 -13.48 -0.78 -36.07
N LYS A 584 -12.53 -1.73 -36.02
CA LYS A 584 -11.86 -2.30 -37.19
C LYS A 584 -12.78 -3.11 -38.11
N ASN A 585 -13.84 -3.68 -37.53
CA ASN A 585 -14.79 -4.55 -38.21
C ASN A 585 -16.16 -3.86 -38.40
N ALA A 586 -16.31 -2.65 -37.87
CA ALA A 586 -17.55 -1.90 -37.96
C ALA A 586 -17.74 -1.35 -39.39
N SER A 587 -18.96 -1.47 -39.91
CA SER A 587 -19.36 -0.75 -41.13
C SER A 587 -19.71 0.72 -40.86
N MET A 588 -20.05 1.03 -39.61
CA MET A 588 -20.37 2.38 -39.14
C MET A 588 -19.10 3.19 -38.95
N LEU A 589 -19.15 4.46 -39.34
CA LEU A 589 -18.02 5.40 -39.20
C LEU A 589 -18.16 6.25 -37.94
N GLU A 590 -17.03 6.71 -37.40
CA GLU A 590 -16.99 7.48 -36.15
C GLU A 590 -17.79 8.78 -36.24
N LYS A 591 -17.82 9.41 -37.43
CA LYS A 591 -18.64 10.60 -37.72
C LYS A 591 -20.15 10.39 -37.54
N GLU A 592 -20.63 9.15 -37.49
CA GLU A 592 -22.05 8.79 -37.29
C GLU A 592 -22.36 8.51 -35.81
N THR A 593 -21.34 8.52 -34.95
CA THR A 593 -21.43 8.12 -33.54
C THR A 593 -21.12 9.28 -32.60
N PHE A 594 -21.56 9.15 -31.36
CA PHE A 594 -21.01 9.90 -30.24
C PHE A 594 -19.70 9.25 -29.79
N VAL A 595 -18.63 10.02 -29.57
CA VAL A 595 -17.32 9.46 -29.22
C VAL A 595 -16.93 9.79 -27.78
N ILE A 596 -16.63 8.77 -26.98
CA ILE A 596 -16.07 8.93 -25.63
C ILE A 596 -14.55 8.79 -25.71
N PHE A 597 -13.82 9.85 -25.41
CA PHE A 597 -12.36 9.84 -25.25
C PHE A 597 -12.02 9.88 -23.75
N ASP A 598 -11.45 8.79 -23.21
CA ASP A 598 -10.88 8.77 -21.86
C ASP A 598 -9.37 9.09 -21.89
N GLU A 599 -8.83 9.75 -20.86
CA GLU A 599 -7.45 10.28 -20.92
C GLU A 599 -6.38 9.22 -21.20
N ALA A 600 -6.37 8.09 -20.48
CA ALA A 600 -5.30 7.11 -20.58
C ALA A 600 -5.33 6.28 -21.87
N ARG A 601 -6.53 5.98 -22.40
CA ARG A 601 -6.70 4.99 -23.48
C ARG A 601 -7.06 5.63 -24.82
N SER A 602 -7.18 6.97 -24.86
CA SER A 602 -7.29 7.76 -26.09
C SER A 602 -6.00 8.43 -26.56
N ARG A 603 -4.88 8.34 -25.82
CA ARG A 603 -3.56 8.82 -26.29
C ARG A 603 -3.22 8.17 -27.64
N GLY A 604 -2.73 8.96 -28.60
CA GLY A 604 -2.46 8.48 -29.97
C GLY A 604 -3.68 8.19 -30.87
N SER A 605 -4.90 8.07 -30.33
CA SER A 605 -6.10 7.78 -31.13
C SER A 605 -6.48 8.92 -32.09
N ASP A 606 -6.99 8.56 -33.27
CA ASP A 606 -7.38 9.49 -34.33
C ASP A 606 -8.76 9.13 -34.88
N MET A 607 -9.79 9.86 -34.42
CA MET A 607 -11.18 9.67 -34.84
C MET A 607 -11.59 10.76 -35.83
N LYS A 608 -12.22 10.36 -36.93
CA LYS A 608 -12.70 11.29 -37.96
C LYS A 608 -14.12 11.73 -37.63
N LEU A 609 -14.23 12.84 -36.90
CA LEU A 609 -15.50 13.48 -36.55
C LEU A 609 -16.01 14.39 -37.69
N LEU A 610 -17.23 14.92 -37.54
CA LEU A 610 -17.79 15.88 -38.48
C LEU A 610 -17.03 17.23 -38.45
N PRO A 611 -16.99 17.99 -39.56
CA PRO A 611 -16.31 19.28 -39.61
C PRO A 611 -16.89 20.33 -38.65
N ASP A 612 -18.18 20.26 -38.37
CA ASP A 612 -18.93 21.13 -37.46
C ASP A 612 -19.14 20.50 -36.07
N ALA A 613 -18.40 19.44 -35.74
CA ALA A 613 -18.55 18.73 -34.48
C ALA A 613 -18.24 19.62 -33.26
N ALA A 614 -19.10 19.53 -32.23
CA ALA A 614 -18.85 20.09 -30.91
C ALA A 614 -18.40 18.98 -29.94
N ALA A 615 -17.51 19.31 -29.00
CA ALA A 615 -17.12 18.38 -27.93
C ALA A 615 -17.19 19.02 -26.54
N VAL A 616 -17.52 18.21 -25.54
CA VAL A 616 -17.37 18.59 -24.12
C VAL A 616 -15.97 18.19 -23.65
N LEU A 617 -15.22 19.14 -23.11
CA LEU A 617 -13.89 18.94 -22.53
C LEU A 617 -13.96 19.10 -21.01
N THR A 618 -13.64 18.05 -20.26
CA THR A 618 -13.79 18.05 -18.81
C THR A 618 -12.51 18.45 -18.07
N LEU A 619 -12.63 19.16 -16.93
CA LEU A 619 -11.48 19.62 -16.14
C LEU A 619 -11.40 18.91 -14.77
N GLY A 620 -10.19 18.62 -14.30
CA GLY A 620 -9.91 18.04 -12.98
C GLY A 620 -8.83 18.83 -12.22
N PRO A 621 -8.78 18.81 -10.87
CA PRO A 621 -8.05 19.81 -10.06
C PRO A 621 -6.55 20.03 -10.37
N LYS A 622 -5.86 19.03 -10.89
CA LYS A 622 -4.41 19.08 -11.21
C LYS A 622 -4.14 18.99 -12.71
N LEU A 623 -5.10 19.38 -13.55
CA LEU A 623 -4.95 19.35 -15.01
C LEU A 623 -3.92 20.39 -15.46
N THR A 624 -2.95 19.96 -16.27
CA THR A 624 -1.89 20.81 -16.84
C THR A 624 -2.19 21.23 -18.27
N LYS A 625 -1.50 22.29 -18.73
CA LYS A 625 -1.66 22.83 -20.09
C LYS A 625 -1.57 21.73 -21.15
N ASP A 626 -0.52 20.93 -21.12
CA ASP A 626 -0.29 19.88 -22.13
C ASP A 626 -1.44 18.87 -22.19
N LYS A 627 -1.93 18.41 -21.03
CA LYS A 627 -3.06 17.48 -20.98
C LYS A 627 -4.34 18.11 -21.54
N LEU A 628 -4.64 19.36 -21.18
CA LEU A 628 -5.78 20.11 -21.73
C LEU A 628 -5.67 20.24 -23.26
N MET A 629 -4.50 20.64 -23.76
CA MET A 629 -4.25 20.84 -25.19
C MET A 629 -4.30 19.53 -25.98
N GLN A 630 -3.74 18.45 -25.43
CA GLN A 630 -3.81 17.12 -26.05
C GLN A 630 -5.25 16.60 -26.09
N GLY A 631 -6.03 16.85 -25.04
CA GLY A 631 -7.47 16.57 -24.98
C GLY A 631 -8.22 17.35 -26.07
N ALA A 632 -8.15 18.68 -26.04
CA ALA A 632 -8.76 19.54 -27.05
C ALA A 632 -8.33 19.12 -28.47
N GLY A 633 -7.05 18.81 -28.68
CA GLY A 633 -6.48 18.37 -29.95
C GLY A 633 -7.01 17.06 -30.52
N ARG A 634 -7.91 16.33 -29.81
CA ARG A 634 -8.72 15.23 -30.38
C ARG A 634 -9.72 15.75 -31.40
N MET A 635 -10.17 17.00 -31.24
CA MET A 635 -10.89 17.75 -32.26
C MET A 635 -9.88 18.22 -33.32
N ARG A 636 -9.62 17.37 -34.33
CA ARG A 636 -8.56 17.58 -35.33
C ARG A 636 -8.74 18.84 -36.19
N GLN A 637 -9.96 19.35 -36.28
CA GLN A 637 -10.32 20.54 -37.07
C GLN A 637 -10.67 21.74 -36.18
N LEU A 638 -10.08 21.85 -34.97
CA LEU A 638 -10.20 23.08 -34.16
C LEU A 638 -9.71 24.32 -34.93
N GLY A 639 -10.56 25.33 -34.99
CA GLY A 639 -10.38 26.54 -35.80
C GLY A 639 -10.87 26.38 -37.26
N CYS A 640 -11.53 25.28 -37.57
CA CYS A 640 -12.20 24.99 -38.85
C CYS A 640 -13.58 24.39 -38.52
N ASP A 641 -14.49 25.22 -38.04
CA ASP A 641 -15.89 24.92 -37.65
C ASP A 641 -16.13 23.99 -36.44
N GLN A 642 -15.13 23.22 -35.98
CA GLN A 642 -15.24 22.45 -34.73
C GLN A 642 -15.15 23.35 -33.48
N THR A 643 -15.96 23.03 -32.46
CA THR A 643 -16.11 23.84 -31.23
C THR A 643 -16.00 23.03 -29.94
N LEU A 644 -15.82 23.73 -28.82
CA LEU A 644 -15.62 23.13 -27.49
C LEU A 644 -16.57 23.72 -26.44
N TRP A 645 -17.10 22.88 -25.56
CA TRP A 645 -17.71 23.25 -24.29
C TRP A 645 -16.78 22.82 -23.17
N ILE A 646 -16.41 23.73 -22.26
CA ILE A 646 -15.53 23.40 -21.14
C ILE A 646 -16.40 23.15 -19.91
N ALA A 647 -16.21 22.02 -19.23
CA ALA A 647 -17.02 21.65 -18.09
C ALA A 647 -16.18 21.14 -16.91
N SER A 648 -16.62 21.40 -15.69
CA SER A 648 -16.00 20.87 -14.48
C SER A 648 -17.01 20.69 -13.35
N PHE A 649 -16.59 20.10 -12.22
CA PHE A 649 -17.35 20.16 -10.96
C PHE A 649 -16.95 21.39 -10.14
N ASP A 650 -17.75 21.76 -9.14
CA ASP A 650 -17.57 22.98 -8.35
C ASP A 650 -16.15 23.12 -7.74
N GLU A 651 -15.48 22.03 -7.34
CA GLU A 651 -14.11 22.08 -6.82
C GLU A 651 -13.14 22.78 -7.79
N VAL A 652 -13.20 22.42 -9.08
CA VAL A 652 -12.31 22.98 -10.10
C VAL A 652 -12.71 24.40 -10.45
N ALA A 653 -14.01 24.68 -10.54
CA ALA A 653 -14.50 26.04 -10.75
C ALA A 653 -13.96 27.02 -9.72
N GLN A 654 -13.93 26.62 -8.45
CA GLN A 654 -13.41 27.45 -7.36
C GLN A 654 -11.90 27.63 -7.43
N SER A 655 -11.16 26.58 -7.79
CA SER A 655 -9.71 26.67 -8.02
C SER A 655 -9.38 27.67 -9.14
N ILE A 656 -10.18 27.67 -10.23
CA ILE A 656 -10.03 28.62 -11.33
C ILE A 656 -10.35 30.05 -10.86
N LEU A 657 -11.47 30.27 -10.16
CA LEU A 657 -11.86 31.61 -9.66
C LEU A 657 -10.78 32.27 -8.80
N GLN A 658 -10.08 31.47 -8.01
CA GLN A 658 -9.02 31.98 -7.15
C GLN A 658 -7.75 32.32 -7.93
N ALA A 659 -7.45 31.57 -8.98
CA ALA A 659 -6.35 31.88 -9.88
C ALA A 659 -6.63 33.11 -10.76
N SER A 660 -7.89 33.31 -11.17
CA SER A 660 -8.28 34.44 -12.03
C SER A 660 -8.59 35.74 -11.28
N GLY A 661 -8.93 35.66 -9.98
CA GLY A 661 -9.39 36.80 -9.19
C GLY A 661 -10.84 37.21 -9.46
N THR A 662 -11.61 36.38 -10.17
CA THR A 662 -13.04 36.61 -10.50
C THR A 662 -13.96 36.21 -9.33
N CYS A 663 -15.15 36.81 -9.24
CA CYS A 663 -16.07 36.61 -8.11
C CYS A 663 -17.15 35.54 -8.35
N ASP A 664 -17.56 35.29 -9.61
CA ASP A 664 -18.64 34.35 -9.94
C ASP A 664 -18.21 33.33 -11.00
N ALA A 665 -18.60 32.06 -10.80
CA ALA A 665 -18.36 30.97 -11.74
C ALA A 665 -19.06 31.17 -13.09
N ALA A 666 -20.14 31.96 -13.13
CA ALA A 666 -20.84 32.30 -14.37
C ALA A 666 -20.01 33.21 -15.31
N ASP A 667 -19.05 33.95 -14.76
CA ASP A 667 -18.19 34.87 -15.51
C ASP A 667 -16.91 34.20 -16.02
N LEU A 668 -16.68 32.92 -15.69
CA LEU A 668 -15.49 32.19 -16.10
C LEU A 668 -15.46 32.00 -17.62
N ALA A 669 -14.32 32.30 -18.22
CA ALA A 669 -14.07 32.11 -19.63
C ALA A 669 -12.91 31.14 -19.87
N ALA A 670 -12.72 30.75 -21.14
CA ALA A 670 -11.62 29.86 -21.53
C ALA A 670 -10.24 30.42 -21.16
N ILE A 671 -10.07 31.74 -21.10
CA ILE A 671 -8.81 32.38 -20.70
C ILE A 671 -8.47 32.12 -19.23
N ASP A 672 -9.47 32.09 -18.34
CA ASP A 672 -9.27 31.81 -16.92
C ASP A 672 -8.82 30.36 -16.72
N VAL A 673 -9.45 29.43 -17.45
CA VAL A 673 -9.05 28.02 -17.49
C VAL A 673 -7.61 27.88 -17.96
N LEU A 674 -7.23 28.59 -19.03
CA LEU A 674 -5.87 28.54 -19.59
C LEU A 674 -4.82 29.09 -18.62
N ASN A 675 -5.12 30.19 -17.92
CA ASN A 675 -4.23 30.73 -16.87
C ASN A 675 -4.07 29.75 -15.71
N TRP A 676 -5.17 29.11 -15.30
CA TRP A 676 -5.16 28.11 -14.23
C TRP A 676 -4.36 26.86 -14.59
N VAL A 677 -4.54 26.26 -15.77
CA VAL A 677 -3.73 25.09 -16.18
C VAL A 677 -2.25 25.43 -16.35
N MET A 678 -1.93 26.69 -16.69
CA MET A 678 -0.55 27.17 -16.74
C MET A 678 0.08 27.26 -15.35
N ALA A 679 -0.67 27.75 -14.36
CA ALA A 679 -0.24 27.75 -12.97
C ALA A 679 0.01 26.30 -12.47
N ASN A 680 -0.91 25.38 -12.77
CA ASN A 680 -0.75 23.95 -12.46
C ASN A 680 0.49 23.35 -13.14
N THR A 681 0.75 23.67 -14.42
CA THR A 681 1.96 23.22 -15.12
C THR A 681 3.23 23.73 -14.43
N LYS A 682 3.26 24.99 -13.99
CA LYS A 682 4.40 25.53 -13.24
C LYS A 682 4.60 24.77 -11.93
N GLU A 683 3.53 24.58 -11.17
CA GLU A 683 3.58 23.92 -9.87
C GLU A 683 4.01 22.44 -9.99
N GLU A 684 3.49 21.70 -10.98
CA GLU A 684 3.93 20.33 -11.25
C GLU A 684 5.42 20.28 -11.64
N ALA A 685 5.87 21.19 -12.49
CA ALA A 685 7.27 21.24 -12.92
C ALA A 685 8.24 21.50 -11.74
N VAL A 686 7.86 22.40 -10.83
CA VAL A 686 8.66 22.71 -9.63
C VAL A 686 8.70 21.51 -8.68
N ARG A 687 7.53 20.91 -8.39
CA ARG A 687 7.44 19.72 -7.51
C ARG A 687 8.28 18.55 -8.05
N GLY A 688 8.30 18.36 -9.37
CA GLY A 688 9.06 17.29 -10.03
C GLY A 688 10.58 17.45 -9.99
N LEU A 689 11.12 18.63 -9.66
CA LEU A 689 12.57 18.88 -9.66
C LEU A 689 13.33 18.05 -8.62
N LEU A 690 12.77 17.88 -7.41
CA LEU A 690 13.43 17.14 -6.33
C LEU A 690 13.60 15.67 -6.68
N GLU A 691 12.53 15.05 -7.19
CA GLU A 691 12.52 13.66 -7.64
C GLU A 691 13.44 13.49 -8.85
N TRP A 692 13.31 14.36 -9.86
CA TRP A 692 14.18 14.36 -11.04
C TRP A 692 15.68 14.42 -10.67
N ALA A 693 16.04 15.33 -9.75
CA ALA A 693 17.41 15.50 -9.30
C ALA A 693 17.89 14.32 -8.45
N GLY A 694 17.06 13.83 -7.53
CA GLY A 694 17.34 12.64 -6.73
C GLY A 694 17.64 11.42 -7.61
N ASN A 695 16.84 11.21 -8.64
CA ASN A 695 17.03 10.13 -9.62
C ASN A 695 18.31 10.31 -10.43
N GLY A 696 18.62 11.53 -10.86
CA GLY A 696 19.85 11.81 -11.61
C GLY A 696 21.12 11.62 -10.77
N ILE A 697 21.10 12.04 -9.51
CA ILE A 697 22.20 11.85 -8.55
C ILE A 697 22.41 10.35 -8.29
N HIS A 698 21.32 9.61 -8.03
CA HIS A 698 21.37 8.17 -7.84
C HIS A 698 21.88 7.44 -9.09
N PHE A 699 21.36 7.77 -10.28
CA PHE A 699 21.84 7.26 -11.56
C PHE A 699 23.35 7.49 -11.75
N ARG A 700 23.86 8.68 -11.39
CA ARG A 700 25.29 8.94 -11.49
C ARG A 700 26.11 8.12 -10.49
N LYS A 701 25.58 7.94 -9.28
CA LYS A 701 26.21 7.13 -8.24
C LYS A 701 26.35 5.67 -8.69
N THR A 702 25.31 5.09 -9.29
CA THR A 702 25.31 3.71 -9.77
C THR A 702 26.23 3.47 -10.97
N GLN A 703 26.41 4.48 -11.84
CA GLN A 703 27.42 4.42 -12.91
C GLN A 703 28.87 4.35 -12.37
N LEU A 704 29.14 4.97 -11.22
CA LEU A 704 30.48 5.00 -10.62
C LEU A 704 30.73 3.80 -9.70
N ASP A 705 29.69 3.34 -9.01
CA ASP A 705 29.72 2.18 -8.13
C ASP A 705 28.46 1.33 -8.33
N GLN A 706 28.61 0.18 -8.99
CA GLN A 706 27.51 -0.75 -9.23
C GLN A 706 26.85 -1.25 -7.92
N LYS A 707 27.56 -1.26 -6.79
CA LYS A 707 26.97 -1.69 -5.50
C LYS A 707 25.94 -0.69 -4.98
N ALA A 708 25.99 0.56 -5.44
CA ALA A 708 25.03 1.59 -5.06
C ALA A 708 23.64 1.38 -5.68
N GLU A 709 23.48 0.42 -6.60
CA GLU A 709 22.17 0.02 -7.14
C GLU A 709 21.27 -0.59 -6.05
N LEU A 710 21.88 -1.26 -5.05
CA LEU A 710 21.19 -1.76 -3.87
C LEU A 710 20.99 -0.61 -2.87
N VAL A 711 19.73 -0.27 -2.62
CA VAL A 711 19.33 0.78 -1.67
C VAL A 711 18.62 0.12 -0.50
N ASP A 712 19.10 0.39 0.72
CA ASP A 712 18.42 -0.01 1.95
C ASP A 712 17.15 0.83 2.16
N ASP A 713 16.03 0.15 2.40
CA ASP A 713 14.74 0.81 2.69
C ASP A 713 14.53 0.85 4.22
N ASN A 714 14.51 2.05 4.80
CA ASN A 714 14.25 2.26 6.23
C ASN A 714 12.91 2.97 6.45
N TRP A 715 11.90 2.19 6.80
CA TRP A 715 10.55 2.69 7.04
C TRP A 715 10.21 2.90 8.51
N ALA A 716 11.18 2.84 9.44
CA ALA A 716 10.93 3.04 10.87
C ALA A 716 10.23 4.39 11.15
N LEU A 717 9.30 4.41 12.11
CA LEU A 717 8.53 5.62 12.44
C LEU A 717 9.45 6.77 12.88
N GLU A 718 10.52 6.45 13.59
CA GLU A 718 11.54 7.38 14.05
C GLU A 718 12.26 8.07 12.88
N ALA A 719 12.61 7.30 11.85
CA ALA A 719 13.29 7.80 10.66
C ALA A 719 12.40 8.71 9.79
N LEU A 720 11.07 8.53 9.90
CA LEU A 720 10.09 9.30 9.14
C LEU A 720 9.60 10.55 9.89
N TYR A 721 9.32 10.45 11.20
CA TYR A 721 8.48 11.43 11.91
C TYR A 721 9.03 11.99 13.23
N GLN A 722 10.17 11.50 13.72
CA GLN A 722 10.70 11.94 15.03
C GLN A 722 11.32 13.33 14.96
N GLU A 723 12.08 13.59 13.91
CA GLU A 723 12.72 14.89 13.67
C GLU A 723 11.70 15.91 13.16
N LYS A 724 12.04 17.20 13.30
CA LYS A 724 11.24 18.27 12.71
C LYS A 724 11.39 18.32 11.19
N LEU A 725 10.31 18.70 10.52
CA LEU A 725 10.34 19.05 9.10
C LEU A 725 11.22 20.29 8.91
N ARG A 726 12.07 20.26 7.89
CA ARG A 726 12.88 21.43 7.50
C ARG A 726 12.28 21.99 6.23
N ILE A 727 11.97 23.28 6.25
CA ILE A 727 11.60 24.03 5.05
C ILE A 727 12.90 24.58 4.47
N ASP A 728 13.25 24.12 3.27
CA ASP A 728 14.42 24.60 2.54
C ASP A 728 14.03 24.90 1.09
N LYS A 729 14.84 25.70 0.41
CA LYS A 729 14.65 25.95 -1.03
C LYS A 729 14.96 24.69 -1.82
N VAL A 730 14.19 24.40 -2.86
CA VAL A 730 14.40 23.22 -3.74
C VAL A 730 15.87 23.10 -4.18
N ALA A 731 16.48 24.22 -4.58
CA ALA A 731 17.88 24.26 -4.97
C ALA A 731 18.86 23.82 -3.86
N GLN A 732 18.61 24.23 -2.61
CA GLN A 732 19.45 23.90 -1.45
C GLN A 732 19.33 22.42 -1.06
N VAL A 733 18.12 21.86 -1.17
CA VAL A 733 17.88 20.43 -0.93
C VAL A 733 18.65 19.58 -1.93
N ILE A 734 18.60 19.94 -3.21
CA ILE A 734 19.34 19.24 -4.27
C ILE A 734 20.85 19.32 -4.03
N GLN A 735 21.37 20.49 -3.66
CA GLN A 735 22.78 20.66 -3.33
C GLN A 735 23.21 19.84 -2.12
N SER A 736 22.39 19.83 -1.06
CA SER A 736 22.68 19.07 0.16
C SER A 736 22.73 17.57 -0.14
N LYS A 737 21.78 17.05 -0.93
CA LYS A 737 21.76 15.65 -1.37
C LYS A 737 23.01 15.31 -2.21
N ALA A 738 23.38 16.18 -3.14
CA ALA A 738 24.59 16.01 -3.93
C ALA A 738 25.87 15.98 -3.07
N GLN A 739 25.97 16.88 -2.07
CA GLN A 739 27.12 16.93 -1.15
C GLN A 739 27.21 15.69 -0.27
N MET A 740 26.06 15.15 0.21
CA MET A 740 26.02 13.93 1.00
C MET A 740 26.53 12.72 0.22
N ASP A 741 26.12 12.56 -1.05
CA ASP A 741 26.47 11.40 -1.86
C ASP A 741 27.87 11.51 -2.51
N PHE A 742 28.36 12.72 -2.82
CA PHE A 742 29.60 12.92 -3.58
C PHE A 742 30.75 13.60 -2.80
N LYS A 743 30.57 13.93 -1.51
CA LYS A 743 31.61 14.40 -0.55
C LYS A 743 32.74 15.25 -1.16
N GLU A 744 32.45 16.51 -1.52
CA GLU A 744 33.36 17.50 -2.14
C GLU A 744 33.99 17.10 -3.49
N ALA A 745 33.78 15.88 -4.01
CA ALA A 745 34.21 15.50 -5.35
C ALA A 745 33.39 16.25 -6.40
N THR A 746 34.08 16.90 -7.34
CA THR A 746 33.46 17.67 -8.42
C THR A 746 33.07 16.73 -9.58
N ASP A 747 31.83 16.23 -9.57
CA ASP A 747 31.27 15.51 -10.71
C ASP A 747 30.53 16.47 -11.68
N ALA A 748 30.85 16.40 -12.96
CA ALA A 748 30.31 17.30 -13.98
C ALA A 748 28.81 17.12 -14.22
N LEU A 749 28.29 15.89 -14.12
CA LEU A 749 26.86 15.62 -14.31
C LEU A 749 26.08 16.11 -13.09
N VAL A 750 26.54 15.80 -11.88
CA VAL A 750 25.94 16.27 -10.62
C VAL A 750 25.94 17.80 -10.57
N SER A 751 27.03 18.45 -11.00
CA SER A 751 27.10 19.92 -11.09
C SER A 751 26.03 20.51 -12.02
N LYS A 752 25.75 19.86 -13.15
CA LYS A 752 24.66 20.27 -14.07
C LYS A 752 23.29 20.05 -13.44
N ILE A 753 23.09 18.97 -12.67
CA ILE A 753 21.84 18.72 -11.93
C ILE A 753 21.61 19.84 -10.90
N CYS A 754 22.62 20.15 -10.08
CA CYS A 754 22.56 21.25 -9.11
C CYS A 754 22.33 22.60 -9.79
N HIS A 755 22.98 22.87 -10.93
CA HIS A 755 22.76 24.10 -11.68
C HIS A 755 21.33 24.22 -12.20
N ARG A 756 20.75 23.13 -12.72
CA ARG A 756 19.34 23.14 -13.15
C ARG A 756 18.38 23.34 -11.97
N GLY A 757 18.66 22.69 -10.83
CA GLY A 757 17.93 22.91 -9.58
C GLY A 757 18.00 24.36 -9.10
N LEU A 758 19.14 25.04 -9.27
CA LEU A 758 19.27 26.47 -9.03
C LEU A 758 18.41 27.28 -10.00
N VAL A 759 18.55 27.08 -11.31
CA VAL A 759 17.83 27.88 -12.32
C VAL A 759 16.31 27.83 -12.14
N TYR A 760 15.75 26.67 -11.76
CA TYR A 760 14.30 26.48 -11.71
C TYR A 760 13.70 26.35 -10.30
N GLY A 761 14.52 26.25 -9.25
CA GLY A 761 14.09 25.98 -7.86
C GLY A 761 14.60 26.99 -6.82
N LEU A 762 15.02 28.19 -7.24
CA LEU A 762 15.55 29.23 -6.33
C LEU A 762 14.47 29.97 -5.51
N ASP A 763 13.26 30.06 -6.04
CA ASP A 763 12.19 30.89 -5.48
C ASP A 763 11.11 30.07 -4.75
N GLU A 764 11.25 28.75 -4.72
CA GLU A 764 10.22 27.84 -4.23
C GLU A 764 10.74 27.02 -3.04
N GLU A 765 9.96 27.03 -1.96
CA GLU A 765 10.26 26.32 -0.72
C GLU A 765 9.55 24.97 -0.70
N VAL A 766 10.24 23.94 -0.20
CA VAL A 766 9.66 22.60 -0.06
C VAL A 766 10.04 22.02 1.29
N TYR A 767 9.09 21.28 1.86
CA TYR A 767 9.28 20.44 3.02
C TYR A 767 10.25 19.30 2.73
N VAL A 768 11.40 19.30 3.40
CA VAL A 768 12.38 18.22 3.34
C VAL A 768 11.91 17.09 4.24
N THR A 769 11.27 16.07 3.66
CA THR A 769 11.17 14.76 4.31
C THR A 769 12.24 13.84 3.76
N SER A 770 12.66 12.88 4.58
CA SER A 770 13.62 11.85 4.18
C SER A 770 13.09 10.96 3.05
N HIS A 771 11.76 10.88 2.89
CA HIS A 771 11.06 9.96 1.98
C HIS A 771 9.79 10.63 1.40
N THR A 772 9.95 11.55 0.45
CA THR A 772 8.85 12.15 -0.35
C THR A 772 8.65 11.37 -1.66
N ASP A 773 8.49 10.06 -1.56
CA ASP A 773 8.26 9.24 -2.76
C ASP A 773 6.75 8.98 -2.88
N GLU A 774 6.03 9.79 -3.66
CA GLU A 774 4.85 9.33 -4.40
C GLU A 774 5.32 8.72 -5.73
N CYS A 775 6.20 7.71 -5.65
CA CYS A 775 6.66 7.02 -6.85
C CYS A 775 5.71 5.84 -7.07
N GLU A 776 5.06 5.79 -8.25
CA GLU A 776 4.45 4.56 -8.72
C GLU A 776 5.58 3.53 -8.90
N ARG A 777 5.77 2.66 -7.90
CA ARG A 777 6.74 1.57 -7.98
C ARG A 777 6.05 0.44 -8.73
N GLU A 778 6.40 0.20 -9.98
CA GLU A 778 6.07 -1.09 -10.59
C GLU A 778 6.89 -2.18 -9.88
N LEU A 779 6.29 -2.81 -8.87
CA LEU A 779 6.83 -3.96 -8.16
C LEU A 779 6.42 -5.20 -8.95
N GLN A 780 7.36 -5.77 -9.70
CA GLN A 780 7.07 -6.95 -10.51
C GLN A 780 7.11 -8.22 -9.66
N VAL A 781 5.97 -8.40 -8.97
CA VAL A 781 5.31 -9.64 -8.55
C VAL A 781 6.10 -10.59 -7.63
N GLU A 782 5.80 -10.41 -6.35
CA GLU A 782 6.16 -11.20 -5.15
C GLU A 782 5.45 -12.57 -5.06
N GLU A 783 4.84 -13.06 -6.16
CA GLU A 783 3.87 -14.17 -6.16
C GLU A 783 4.48 -15.55 -5.84
N GLU A 784 5.69 -15.85 -6.32
CA GLU A 784 6.29 -17.17 -6.04
C GLU A 784 7.00 -17.22 -4.69
N VAL A 785 7.49 -16.10 -4.14
CA VAL A 785 8.07 -16.13 -2.78
C VAL A 785 6.97 -16.39 -1.77
N GLN A 786 5.78 -15.79 -1.90
CA GLN A 786 4.66 -16.09 -0.99
C GLN A 786 4.02 -17.47 -1.24
N GLN A 787 3.97 -17.97 -2.49
CA GLN A 787 3.51 -19.35 -2.75
C GLN A 787 4.53 -20.42 -2.34
N MET A 788 5.85 -20.17 -2.48
CA MET A 788 6.90 -21.04 -1.94
C MET A 788 7.04 -20.90 -0.42
N GLN A 789 6.74 -19.74 0.18
CA GLN A 789 6.82 -19.53 1.65
C GLN A 789 5.65 -20.10 2.44
N GLU A 790 4.53 -20.49 1.83
CA GLU A 790 3.64 -21.42 2.53
C GLU A 790 4.31 -22.79 2.79
N VAL A 791 5.51 -23.04 2.21
CA VAL A 791 6.28 -24.28 2.42
C VAL A 791 7.72 -24.08 2.93
N GLU A 792 8.40 -22.94 2.75
CA GLU A 792 9.76 -22.77 3.32
C GLU A 792 9.75 -22.14 4.72
N ALA A 793 9.41 -22.96 5.71
CA ALA A 793 9.94 -22.78 7.05
C ALA A 793 11.47 -22.77 6.98
N MET A 794 12.12 -21.88 7.75
CA MET A 794 13.58 -21.90 7.95
C MET A 794 14.03 -23.37 8.11
N VAL A 795 14.89 -23.87 7.21
CA VAL A 795 15.30 -25.28 7.20
C VAL A 795 16.22 -25.53 8.40
N CYS A 796 15.61 -25.62 9.57
CA CYS A 796 16.22 -25.98 10.82
C CYS A 796 16.21 -27.50 10.90
N SER A 797 17.38 -28.09 11.13
CA SER A 797 17.45 -29.53 11.36
C SER A 797 16.89 -29.84 12.75
N PRO A 798 15.92 -30.76 12.89
CA PRO A 798 15.40 -31.13 14.20
C PRO A 798 16.52 -31.76 15.03
N THR A 799 16.59 -31.39 16.30
CA THR A 799 17.50 -32.07 17.24
C THR A 799 16.88 -33.40 17.65
N ARG A 800 17.67 -34.47 17.62
CA ARG A 800 17.22 -35.76 18.16
C ARG A 800 17.30 -35.71 19.68
N GLU A 801 16.20 -36.03 20.33
CA GLU A 801 16.18 -36.18 21.79
C GLU A 801 17.17 -37.27 22.22
N LYS A 802 17.92 -36.98 23.28
CA LYS A 802 18.86 -37.92 23.86
C LYS A 802 18.13 -38.79 24.86
N SER A 803 18.11 -40.09 24.62
CA SER A 803 17.64 -41.06 25.60
C SER A 803 18.56 -41.07 26.81
N TRP A 804 17.99 -40.97 28.00
CA TRP A 804 18.67 -41.21 29.26
C TRP A 804 17.87 -42.22 30.08
N LYS A 805 18.46 -42.71 31.17
CA LYS A 805 17.83 -43.74 31.98
C LYS A 805 16.72 -43.12 32.84
N TYR A 806 15.51 -43.01 32.28
CA TYR A 806 14.37 -42.35 32.92
C TYR A 806 14.07 -42.86 34.33
N SER A 807 14.35 -44.14 34.64
CA SER A 807 14.18 -44.69 35.99
C SER A 807 15.00 -43.97 37.08
N ASP A 808 16.09 -43.29 36.69
CA ASP A 808 16.94 -42.58 37.64
C ASP A 808 16.24 -41.32 38.20
N ILE A 809 15.24 -40.78 37.50
CA ILE A 809 14.43 -39.66 38.00
C ILE A 809 13.65 -40.02 39.27
N LEU A 810 13.24 -41.29 39.41
CA LEU A 810 12.52 -41.75 40.59
C LEU A 810 13.40 -41.58 41.85
N ARG A 811 14.73 -41.70 41.73
CA ARG A 811 15.66 -41.53 42.86
C ARG A 811 16.08 -40.08 43.10
N ALA A 812 15.72 -39.16 42.20
CA ALA A 812 16.12 -37.76 42.30
C ALA A 812 15.33 -37.05 43.41
N GLN A 813 16.04 -36.37 44.32
CA GLN A 813 15.43 -35.60 45.42
C GLN A 813 15.26 -34.12 45.08
N SER A 814 16.00 -33.64 44.08
CA SER A 814 15.98 -32.28 43.58
C SER A 814 16.50 -32.24 42.15
N VAL A 815 16.38 -31.10 41.49
CA VAL A 815 16.87 -30.92 40.12
C VAL A 815 18.39 -31.15 40.01
N GLU A 816 19.16 -30.78 41.04
CA GLU A 816 20.62 -31.00 41.09
C GLU A 816 20.99 -32.49 41.18
N SER A 817 20.06 -33.34 41.61
CA SER A 817 20.28 -34.80 41.66
C SER A 817 20.32 -35.44 40.27
N LEU A 818 19.95 -34.69 39.22
CA LEU A 818 19.98 -35.13 37.82
C LEU A 818 21.31 -34.77 37.13
N ASP A 819 22.23 -34.10 37.82
CA ASP A 819 23.54 -33.77 37.28
C ASP A 819 24.32 -35.06 36.93
N GLY A 820 24.80 -35.16 35.69
CA GLY A 820 25.40 -36.37 35.14
C GLY A 820 24.43 -37.44 34.61
N VAL A 821 23.11 -37.27 34.80
CA VAL A 821 22.06 -38.16 34.23
C VAL A 821 21.45 -37.55 32.98
N VAL A 822 21.01 -36.29 33.06
CA VAL A 822 20.51 -35.47 31.95
C VAL A 822 20.91 -34.03 32.19
N GLN A 823 21.31 -33.30 31.15
CA GLN A 823 21.65 -31.90 31.33
C GLN A 823 20.39 -31.10 31.65
N VAL A 824 20.42 -30.36 32.76
CA VAL A 824 19.34 -29.46 33.18
C VAL A 824 19.76 -28.00 33.06
N ILE A 825 18.87 -27.17 32.54
CA ILE A 825 19.11 -25.75 32.24
C ILE A 825 18.11 -24.90 33.03
N ASP A 826 18.61 -23.84 33.69
CA ASP A 826 17.78 -22.82 34.34
C ASP A 826 17.02 -21.98 33.30
N MET A 827 15.72 -21.77 33.51
CA MET A 827 14.86 -21.02 32.57
C MET A 827 15.40 -19.61 32.29
N THR A 828 15.87 -18.90 33.31
CA THR A 828 16.44 -17.55 33.15
C THR A 828 17.67 -17.58 32.25
N LYS A 829 18.53 -18.59 32.41
CA LYS A 829 19.73 -18.76 31.58
C LYS A 829 19.35 -19.09 30.14
N PHE A 830 18.36 -19.95 29.92
CA PHE A 830 17.85 -20.26 28.59
C PHE A 830 17.29 -19.03 27.89
N ILE A 831 16.41 -18.27 28.56
CA ILE A 831 15.78 -17.07 28.00
C ILE A 831 16.83 -16.02 27.63
N ARG A 832 17.82 -15.76 28.49
CA ARG A 832 18.91 -14.80 28.20
C ARG A 832 19.73 -15.17 26.98
N GLN A 833 19.91 -16.46 26.73
CA GLN A 833 20.79 -16.95 25.69
C GLN A 833 20.08 -17.09 24.34
N TRP A 834 18.79 -17.46 24.34
CA TRP A 834 18.12 -17.95 23.14
C TRP A 834 16.82 -17.22 22.75
N ILE A 835 16.19 -16.47 23.65
CA ILE A 835 14.90 -15.82 23.39
C ILE A 835 15.08 -14.32 23.14
N SER A 836 14.31 -13.78 22.18
CA SER A 836 14.18 -12.35 21.90
C SER A 836 12.74 -11.89 22.18
N PRO A 837 12.48 -10.67 22.69
CA PRO A 837 13.43 -9.67 23.19
C PRO A 837 14.21 -10.17 24.43
N LYS A 838 15.47 -9.72 24.60
CA LYS A 838 16.36 -10.14 25.72
C LYS A 838 15.81 -9.67 27.07
N GLU A 839 15.02 -8.60 27.03
CA GLU A 839 14.27 -7.99 28.10
C GLU A 839 13.35 -8.99 28.80
N LEU A 840 12.88 -10.05 28.11
CA LEU A 840 12.08 -11.13 28.70
C LEU A 840 12.80 -11.87 29.84
N ALA A 841 14.14 -11.87 29.85
CA ALA A 841 14.92 -12.40 30.95
C ALA A 841 14.85 -11.56 32.24
N GLY A 842 14.30 -10.35 32.16
CA GLY A 842 14.05 -9.45 33.29
C GLY A 842 12.86 -9.87 34.16
N LEU A 843 12.00 -10.77 33.69
CA LEU A 843 10.94 -11.35 34.51
C LEU A 843 11.52 -12.15 35.70
N SER A 844 10.74 -12.28 36.78
CA SER A 844 11.14 -13.01 38.00
C SER A 844 11.20 -14.55 37.83
N TRP A 845 11.77 -15.07 36.73
CA TRP A 845 11.93 -16.51 36.46
C TRP A 845 12.64 -17.25 37.59
N THR A 846 13.63 -16.59 38.22
CA THR A 846 14.39 -17.14 39.36
C THR A 846 13.51 -17.42 40.58
N LYS A 847 12.49 -16.59 40.83
CA LYS A 847 11.51 -16.83 41.92
C LYS A 847 10.53 -17.95 41.60
N ALA A 848 10.29 -18.22 40.32
CA ALA A 848 9.43 -19.31 39.87
C ALA A 848 10.12 -20.69 39.96
N HIS A 849 11.44 -20.74 40.19
CA HIS A 849 12.24 -21.97 40.33
C HIS A 849 12.02 -22.99 39.20
N ILE A 850 12.00 -22.51 37.94
CA ILE A 850 11.75 -23.32 36.75
C ILE A 850 13.07 -23.73 36.08
N PHE A 851 13.21 -25.02 35.84
CA PHE A 851 14.31 -25.68 35.15
C PHE A 851 13.76 -26.56 34.03
N GLY A 852 14.54 -26.85 32.99
CA GLY A 852 14.14 -27.78 31.93
C GLY A 852 15.28 -28.67 31.48
N THR A 853 14.97 -29.88 31.04
CA THR A 853 15.95 -30.80 30.44
C THR A 853 16.47 -30.23 29.12
N GLU A 854 17.66 -30.68 28.69
CA GLU A 854 18.17 -30.35 27.36
C GLU A 854 17.18 -30.76 26.24
N ASN A 855 16.47 -31.89 26.43
CA ASN A 855 15.47 -32.38 25.47
C ASN A 855 14.26 -31.45 25.36
N PHE A 856 13.83 -30.82 26.47
CA PHE A 856 12.75 -29.83 26.44
C PHE A 856 13.14 -28.59 25.62
N PHE A 857 14.36 -28.07 25.84
CA PHE A 857 14.81 -26.81 25.23
C PHE A 857 15.40 -26.96 23.81
N ALA A 858 16.00 -28.10 23.47
CA ALA A 858 16.69 -28.32 22.20
C ALA A 858 15.76 -28.96 21.16
N THR A 859 14.86 -28.18 20.58
CA THR A 859 13.96 -28.62 19.50
C THR A 859 14.63 -28.65 18.12
N ILE A 860 15.60 -27.76 17.89
CA ILE A 860 16.36 -27.64 16.63
C ILE A 860 17.87 -27.53 16.88
N MET A 861 18.67 -27.81 15.86
CA MET A 861 20.13 -27.61 15.89
C MET A 861 20.48 -26.11 15.68
N ALA A 862 20.27 -25.29 16.71
CA ALA A 862 20.45 -23.84 16.63
C ALA A 862 21.92 -23.39 16.82
N ARG A 863 22.34 -22.36 16.08
CA ARG A 863 23.62 -21.67 16.23
C ARG A 863 23.43 -20.39 17.05
N THR A 864 24.16 -20.29 18.16
CA THR A 864 24.15 -19.10 19.03
C THR A 864 24.41 -17.82 18.23
N GLY A 865 23.46 -16.87 18.25
CA GLY A 865 23.59 -15.54 17.65
C GLY A 865 23.11 -15.38 16.20
N LEU A 866 22.75 -16.47 15.51
CA LEU A 866 22.23 -16.45 14.13
C LEU A 866 20.75 -16.86 14.06
N ASP A 867 20.34 -17.85 14.85
CA ASP A 867 18.99 -18.41 14.81
C ASP A 867 18.09 -17.85 15.93
N ARG A 868 16.83 -17.55 15.62
CA ARG A 868 15.81 -17.12 16.60
C ARG A 868 15.04 -18.35 17.08
N MET A 869 15.23 -18.79 18.33
CA MET A 869 14.55 -19.99 18.88
C MET A 869 13.06 -19.78 19.15
N ASN A 870 12.59 -18.54 19.20
CA ASN A 870 11.21 -18.16 19.52
C ASN A 870 10.13 -18.99 18.81
N ASP A 871 10.29 -19.23 17.51
CA ASP A 871 9.30 -19.92 16.67
C ASP A 871 9.36 -21.46 16.81
N PHE A 872 10.40 -21.97 17.48
CA PHE A 872 10.66 -23.40 17.67
C PHE A 872 10.56 -23.82 19.15
N LEU A 873 10.10 -22.95 20.04
CA LEU A 873 9.98 -23.28 21.47
C LEU A 873 8.90 -24.34 21.71
N ARG A 874 9.24 -25.39 22.46
CA ARG A 874 8.27 -26.41 22.90
C ARG A 874 7.21 -25.78 23.79
N VAL A 875 5.99 -26.30 23.76
CA VAL A 875 4.92 -25.89 24.69
C VAL A 875 5.12 -26.67 26.00
N VAL A 876 4.93 -26.03 27.14
CA VAL A 876 4.91 -26.72 28.43
C VAL A 876 3.59 -27.47 28.54
N ASP A 877 3.64 -28.79 28.49
CA ASP A 877 2.49 -29.66 28.70
C ASP A 877 2.52 -30.33 30.08
N VAL A 878 3.68 -30.88 30.47
CA VAL A 878 3.87 -31.55 31.77
C VAL A 878 4.94 -30.84 32.59
N ILE A 879 4.67 -30.71 33.89
CA ILE A 879 5.62 -30.19 34.87
C ILE A 879 5.84 -31.20 35.99
N LEU A 880 7.09 -31.37 36.41
CA LEU A 880 7.46 -32.18 37.57
C LEU A 880 7.79 -31.27 38.74
N VAL A 881 6.99 -31.32 39.80
CA VAL A 881 7.15 -30.43 40.96
C VAL A 881 7.81 -31.20 42.11
N PHE A 882 9.08 -30.90 42.38
CA PHE A 882 9.83 -31.53 43.47
C PHE A 882 9.36 -31.05 44.85
N THR A 883 9.58 -31.86 45.88
CA THR A 883 9.22 -31.52 47.28
C THR A 883 9.80 -30.20 47.82
N LYS A 884 10.88 -29.68 47.21
CA LYS A 884 11.48 -28.37 47.54
C LYS A 884 10.88 -27.18 46.76
N GLY A 885 9.86 -27.40 45.93
CA GLY A 885 9.20 -26.37 45.12
C GLY A 885 9.85 -26.09 43.77
N GLN A 886 10.91 -26.82 43.39
CA GLN A 886 11.52 -26.71 42.07
C GLN A 886 10.62 -27.37 41.01
N VAL A 887 10.46 -26.70 39.87
CA VAL A 887 9.68 -27.20 38.74
C VAL A 887 10.63 -27.60 37.62
N LEU A 888 10.54 -28.85 37.18
CA LEU A 888 11.30 -29.37 36.04
C LEU A 888 10.38 -29.60 34.84
N LEU A 889 10.72 -28.96 33.73
CA LEU A 889 10.10 -29.11 32.42
C LEU A 889 10.77 -30.26 31.67
N VAL A 890 9.95 -31.16 31.12
CA VAL A 890 10.39 -32.34 30.37
C VAL A 890 9.67 -32.37 29.02
N SER A 891 10.31 -32.96 28.01
CA SER A 891 9.65 -33.24 26.73
C SER A 891 8.46 -34.20 26.88
N GLU A 892 7.56 -34.25 25.90
CA GLU A 892 6.42 -35.19 25.91
C GLU A 892 6.89 -36.64 25.95
N CYS A 893 7.97 -36.96 25.21
CA CYS A 893 8.60 -38.28 25.23
C CYS A 893 9.15 -38.64 26.62
N GLU A 894 9.86 -37.72 27.28
CA GLU A 894 10.31 -37.92 28.66
C GLU A 894 9.13 -38.08 29.61
N ALA A 895 8.09 -37.25 29.47
CA ALA A 895 6.90 -37.31 30.29
C ALA A 895 6.19 -38.66 30.18
N ASP A 896 6.01 -39.20 28.97
CA ASP A 896 5.37 -40.49 28.73
C ASP A 896 6.13 -41.64 29.40
N HIS A 897 7.45 -41.72 29.22
CA HIS A 897 8.25 -42.77 29.86
C HIS A 897 8.25 -42.64 31.40
N ILE A 898 8.28 -41.41 31.91
CA ILE A 898 8.18 -41.17 33.36
C ILE A 898 6.81 -41.58 33.88
N LEU A 899 5.74 -41.28 33.14
CA LEU A 899 4.38 -41.65 33.49
C LEU A 899 4.18 -43.18 33.48
N GLU A 900 4.72 -43.88 32.47
CA GLU A 900 4.75 -45.34 32.42
C GLU A 900 5.46 -45.94 33.63
N LEU A 901 6.62 -45.38 34.01
CA LEU A 901 7.37 -45.80 35.20
C LEU A 901 6.56 -45.57 36.48
N LEU A 902 5.84 -44.46 36.58
CA LEU A 902 4.97 -44.16 37.72
C LEU A 902 3.79 -45.15 37.78
N TRP A 903 3.15 -45.47 36.65
CA TRP A 903 2.04 -46.43 36.60
C TRP A 903 2.48 -47.88 36.86
N ALA A 904 3.68 -48.27 36.45
CA ALA A 904 4.25 -49.59 36.70
C ALA A 904 4.46 -49.91 38.20
N THR A 905 4.39 -48.92 39.09
CA THR A 905 4.55 -49.10 40.54
C THR A 905 3.34 -49.69 41.28
N ASN A 906 2.23 -50.00 40.57
CA ASN A 906 1.11 -50.86 41.02
C ASN A 906 0.68 -50.65 42.50
N GLY A 907 0.27 -49.43 42.84
CA GLY A 907 -0.40 -49.13 44.12
C GLY A 907 0.48 -49.15 45.37
N ARG A 908 1.81 -49.31 45.24
CA ARG A 908 2.77 -48.98 46.31
C ARG A 908 3.13 -47.50 46.16
N SER A 909 3.29 -46.76 47.27
CA SER A 909 3.70 -45.34 47.20
C SER A 909 4.91 -45.20 46.27
N PRO A 910 4.81 -44.39 45.20
CA PRO A 910 5.88 -44.31 44.21
C PRO A 910 7.15 -43.86 44.93
N PRO A 911 8.30 -44.53 44.72
CA PRO A 911 9.56 -44.15 45.34
C PRO A 911 10.15 -42.96 44.59
N CYS A 912 9.38 -41.88 44.43
CA CYS A 912 9.79 -40.63 43.81
C CYS A 912 9.66 -39.46 44.79
N HIS A 913 10.22 -38.30 44.45
CA HIS A 913 10.21 -37.09 45.30
C HIS A 913 9.61 -35.87 44.56
N PHE A 914 8.77 -36.11 43.57
CA PHE A 914 8.10 -35.08 42.77
C PHE A 914 6.65 -35.47 42.44
N CYS A 915 5.79 -34.47 42.26
CA CYS A 915 4.46 -34.63 41.66
C CYS A 915 4.55 -34.40 40.15
N PHE A 916 4.15 -35.39 39.38
CA PHE A 916 3.88 -35.27 37.94
C PHE A 916 2.54 -34.56 37.76
N VAL A 917 2.50 -33.47 37.01
CA VAL A 917 1.29 -32.66 36.82
C VAL A 917 1.19 -32.20 35.37
N ASN A 918 0.01 -32.38 34.76
CA ASN A 918 -0.27 -31.76 33.46
C ASN A 918 -0.67 -30.28 33.67
N LEU A 919 -0.06 -29.39 32.90
CA LEU A 919 -0.21 -27.94 33.05
C LEU A 919 -1.64 -27.48 32.75
N ALA A 920 -2.29 -28.04 31.73
CA ALA A 920 -3.66 -27.64 31.38
C ALA A 920 -4.64 -27.96 32.52
N PHE A 921 -4.51 -29.14 33.14
CA PHE A 921 -5.30 -29.51 34.32
C PHE A 921 -4.90 -28.75 35.59
N ALA A 922 -3.63 -28.35 35.72
CA ALA A 922 -3.19 -27.46 36.77
C ALA A 922 -3.87 -26.09 36.66
N CYS A 923 -3.88 -25.51 35.46
CA CYS A 923 -4.61 -24.28 35.15
C CYS A 923 -6.12 -24.43 35.38
N GLU A 924 -6.74 -25.52 34.93
CA GLU A 924 -8.16 -25.80 35.18
C GLU A 924 -8.48 -25.93 36.68
N SER A 925 -7.58 -26.52 37.47
CA SER A 925 -7.79 -26.63 38.92
C SER A 925 -7.68 -25.29 39.64
N ILE A 926 -6.81 -24.39 39.19
CA ILE A 926 -6.80 -22.98 39.62
C ILE A 926 -8.16 -22.34 39.27
N ASP A 927 -8.68 -22.62 38.08
CA ASP A 927 -9.96 -22.09 37.62
C ASP A 927 -11.15 -22.61 38.45
N ARG A 928 -11.10 -23.88 38.89
CA ARG A 928 -12.18 -24.53 39.64
C ARG A 928 -12.15 -24.25 41.14
N VAL A 929 -10.96 -24.25 41.75
CA VAL A 929 -10.77 -24.24 43.23
C VAL A 929 -10.36 -22.86 43.76
N GLY A 930 -9.85 -21.97 42.90
CA GLY A 930 -9.49 -20.60 43.26
C GLY A 930 -8.11 -20.47 43.90
N ALA A 931 -7.99 -19.76 45.01
CA ALA A 931 -6.70 -19.25 45.51
C ALA A 931 -5.74 -20.29 46.12
N ARG A 932 -6.19 -21.54 46.36
CA ARG A 932 -5.37 -22.59 46.99
C ARG A 932 -5.68 -23.99 46.42
N PRO A 933 -5.39 -24.25 45.13
CA PRO A 933 -5.54 -25.58 44.57
C PRO A 933 -4.43 -26.48 45.11
N ASN A 934 -4.79 -27.72 45.43
CA ASN A 934 -3.86 -28.79 45.75
C ASN A 934 -3.60 -29.64 44.50
N PHE A 935 -2.52 -30.42 44.50
CA PHE A 935 -2.20 -31.30 43.37
C PHE A 935 -3.34 -32.27 43.01
N GLN A 936 -4.09 -32.78 43.99
CA GLN A 936 -5.25 -33.65 43.78
C GLN A 936 -6.40 -32.98 43.01
N ASP A 937 -6.44 -31.64 42.96
CA ASP A 937 -7.47 -30.90 42.25
C ASP A 937 -7.19 -30.88 40.74
N ALA A 938 -5.92 -31.03 40.33
CA ALA A 938 -5.54 -31.17 38.93
C ALA A 938 -5.71 -32.63 38.48
N TYR A 939 -6.51 -32.84 37.43
CA TYR A 939 -6.62 -34.15 36.79
C TYR A 939 -5.24 -34.62 36.28
N LEU A 940 -5.00 -35.94 36.35
CA LEU A 940 -3.70 -36.57 36.00
C LEU A 940 -2.49 -36.17 36.86
N SER A 941 -2.69 -35.69 38.09
CA SER A 941 -1.59 -35.56 39.05
C SER A 941 -1.17 -36.90 39.66
N VAL A 942 0.12 -37.24 39.58
CA VAL A 942 0.68 -38.49 40.12
C VAL A 942 1.95 -38.22 40.93
N GLY A 943 2.00 -38.65 42.19
CA GLY A 943 3.21 -38.52 43.01
C GLY A 943 2.94 -38.52 44.51
N PRO A 944 3.99 -38.40 45.35
CA PRO A 944 3.83 -38.26 46.79
C PRO A 944 3.41 -36.83 47.15
N ARG A 945 2.41 -36.68 48.02
CA ARG A 945 1.83 -35.39 48.49
C ARG A 945 0.83 -34.73 47.54
N LEU A 946 -0.16 -35.49 47.07
CA LEU A 946 -1.27 -34.93 46.27
C LEU A 946 -2.13 -33.91 47.04
N ASP A 947 -2.09 -33.95 48.37
CA ASP A 947 -2.66 -33.00 49.31
C ASP A 947 -1.85 -31.68 49.46
N GLY A 948 -0.68 -31.58 48.84
CA GLY A 948 0.14 -30.37 48.82
C GLY A 948 -0.40 -29.28 47.87
N ALA A 949 -0.09 -28.01 48.17
CA ALA A 949 -0.48 -26.87 47.36
C ALA A 949 0.27 -26.82 46.02
N LEU A 950 -0.44 -26.48 44.95
CA LEU A 950 0.12 -26.26 43.62
C LEU A 950 0.97 -24.97 43.59
N PRO A 951 2.16 -24.96 42.96
CA PRO A 951 3.00 -23.78 42.88
C PRO A 951 2.40 -22.73 41.92
N MET A 952 1.65 -21.76 42.47
CA MET A 952 0.94 -20.74 41.70
C MET A 952 1.85 -19.91 40.76
N LEU A 953 2.97 -19.38 41.28
CA LEU A 953 3.88 -18.54 40.49
C LEU A 953 4.51 -19.31 39.33
N SER A 954 4.95 -20.54 39.58
CA SER A 954 5.56 -21.40 38.55
C SER A 954 4.55 -21.85 37.49
N THR A 955 3.33 -22.18 37.90
CA THR A 955 2.24 -22.56 36.99
C THR A 955 1.87 -21.39 36.06
N ILE A 956 1.73 -20.19 36.61
CA ILE A 956 1.43 -18.97 35.85
C ILE A 956 2.61 -18.57 34.93
N ALA A 957 3.85 -18.75 35.38
CA ALA A 957 5.03 -18.50 34.54
C ALA A 957 5.12 -19.49 33.37
N CYS A 958 4.77 -20.77 33.56
CA CYS A 958 4.66 -21.75 32.47
C CYS A 958 3.53 -21.39 31.48
N ARG A 959 2.39 -20.92 32.00
CA ARG A 959 1.27 -20.42 31.20
C ARG A 959 1.68 -19.23 30.33
N LEU A 960 2.41 -18.27 30.90
CA LEU A 960 2.98 -17.13 30.17
C LEU A 960 3.97 -17.58 29.08
N TYR A 961 4.83 -18.55 29.40
CA TYR A 961 5.78 -19.14 28.44
C TYR A 961 5.09 -19.79 27.23
N ASN A 962 3.90 -20.36 27.42
CA ASN A 962 3.07 -20.88 26.33
C ASN A 962 2.40 -19.79 25.47
N GLY A 963 2.56 -18.51 25.81
CA GLY A 963 1.93 -17.40 25.10
C GLY A 963 0.44 -17.25 25.43
N GLU A 964 -0.01 -17.79 26.56
CA GLU A 964 -1.39 -17.61 27.02
C GLU A 964 -1.58 -16.26 27.73
N THR A 965 -2.55 -15.51 27.24
CA THR A 965 -2.80 -14.11 27.63
C THR A 965 -4.16 -13.90 28.31
N MET A 966 -5.08 -14.85 28.12
CA MET A 966 -6.48 -14.76 28.52
C MET A 966 -6.72 -15.42 29.88
N VAL A 967 -7.50 -14.75 30.72
CA VAL A 967 -7.93 -15.24 32.04
C VAL A 967 -9.40 -14.86 32.21
N ALA A 968 -10.26 -15.79 32.64
CA ALA A 968 -11.68 -15.51 32.75
C ALA A 968 -11.96 -14.43 33.82
N LYS A 969 -13.03 -13.64 33.64
CA LYS A 969 -13.31 -12.45 34.49
C LYS A 969 -13.38 -12.74 36.00
N HIS A 970 -13.91 -13.89 36.40
CA HIS A 970 -14.00 -14.30 37.81
C HIS A 970 -12.65 -14.77 38.41
N GLN A 971 -11.65 -15.03 37.56
CA GLN A 971 -10.33 -15.58 37.92
C GLN A 971 -9.26 -14.48 38.06
N ARG A 972 -9.50 -13.29 37.50
CA ARG A 972 -8.55 -12.17 37.42
C ARG A 972 -7.93 -11.84 38.79
N ALA A 973 -8.73 -11.80 39.86
CA ALA A 973 -8.24 -11.47 41.21
C ALA A 973 -7.24 -12.48 41.80
N VAL A 974 -7.32 -13.76 41.40
CA VAL A 974 -6.43 -14.83 41.90
C VAL A 974 -5.11 -14.87 41.13
N VAL A 975 -5.16 -14.62 39.82
CA VAL A 975 -4.01 -14.70 38.91
C VAL A 975 -3.24 -13.36 38.85
N GLU A 976 -3.88 -12.23 39.15
CA GLU A 976 -3.25 -10.89 39.10
C GLU A 976 -2.05 -10.79 40.05
N PHE A 977 -2.13 -11.30 41.28
CA PHE A 977 -1.05 -11.16 42.26
C PHE A 977 0.24 -11.89 41.85
N PRO A 978 0.21 -13.19 41.49
CA PRO A 978 1.41 -13.87 41.00
C PRO A 978 1.91 -13.32 39.65
N LEU A 979 1.02 -12.89 38.74
CA LEU A 979 1.45 -12.21 37.50
C LEU A 979 2.17 -10.91 37.82
N ARG A 980 1.64 -10.08 38.71
CA ARG A 980 2.32 -8.85 39.16
C ARG A 980 3.69 -9.17 39.75
N GLU A 981 3.82 -10.23 40.54
CA GLU A 981 5.13 -10.65 41.08
C GLU A 981 6.11 -11.08 39.98
N LEU A 982 5.64 -11.81 38.96
CA LEU A 982 6.45 -12.25 37.82
C LEU A 982 6.89 -11.07 36.95
N LEU A 983 5.98 -10.13 36.70
CA LEU A 983 6.12 -9.02 35.75
C LEU A 983 6.79 -7.77 36.36
N ARG A 984 6.73 -7.58 37.68
CA ARG A 984 7.18 -6.35 38.35
C ARG A 984 8.60 -5.88 37.96
N PRO A 985 9.64 -6.74 37.85
CA PRO A 985 10.98 -6.27 37.55
C PRO A 985 11.18 -5.84 36.09
N LEU A 986 10.22 -6.15 35.21
CA LEU A 986 10.26 -5.77 33.80
C LEU A 986 9.70 -4.35 33.62
N VAL A 987 10.35 -3.54 32.80
CA VAL A 987 9.88 -2.22 32.34
C VAL A 987 9.41 -2.37 30.89
N GLN A 988 8.43 -1.58 30.43
CA GLN A 988 7.83 -1.71 29.08
C GLN A 988 7.26 -3.11 28.84
N ARG A 989 6.37 -3.55 29.74
CA ARG A 989 5.84 -4.90 29.79
C ARG A 989 4.98 -5.21 28.57
N GLU A 990 4.20 -4.23 28.11
CA GLU A 990 3.33 -4.36 26.94
C GLU A 990 4.15 -4.74 25.69
N VAL A 991 5.11 -3.90 25.30
CA VAL A 991 5.93 -4.09 24.09
C VAL A 991 6.72 -5.40 24.13
N THR A 992 7.33 -5.70 25.28
CA THR A 992 8.16 -6.89 25.46
C THR A 992 7.33 -8.18 25.32
N LEU A 993 6.16 -8.23 25.95
CA LEU A 993 5.31 -9.41 25.94
C LEU A 993 4.49 -9.55 24.66
N SER A 994 4.09 -8.44 24.04
CA SER A 994 3.44 -8.42 22.72
C SER A 994 4.27 -9.17 21.68
N ASN A 995 5.56 -8.84 21.60
CA ASN A 995 6.50 -9.50 20.68
C ASN A 995 6.67 -10.99 21.00
N PHE A 996 6.79 -11.36 22.28
CA PHE A 996 6.94 -12.76 22.69
C PHE A 996 5.68 -13.58 22.39
N VAL A 997 4.49 -13.08 22.76
CA VAL A 997 3.19 -13.72 22.49
C VAL A 997 2.96 -13.89 20.99
N LYS A 998 3.34 -12.89 20.18
CA LYS A 998 3.29 -12.99 18.71
C LYS A 998 4.12 -14.17 18.21
N SER A 999 5.32 -14.38 18.74
CA SER A 999 6.15 -15.52 18.35
C SER A 999 5.60 -16.89 18.80
N ARG A 1000 4.66 -16.92 19.75
CA ARG A 1000 3.94 -18.14 20.16
C ARG A 1000 2.69 -18.42 19.31
N GLY A 1001 2.46 -17.67 18.23
CA GLY A 1001 1.27 -17.83 17.37
C GLY A 1001 -0.04 -17.30 17.99
N SER A 1002 0.05 -16.61 19.13
CA SER A 1002 -1.10 -16.11 19.88
C SER A 1002 -1.29 -14.60 19.74
N SER A 1003 -0.76 -13.98 18.68
CA SER A 1003 -0.87 -12.53 18.42
C SER A 1003 -2.32 -12.04 18.39
N HIS A 1004 -3.22 -12.82 17.80
CA HIS A 1004 -4.66 -12.55 17.75
C HIS A 1004 -5.32 -12.52 19.13
N LYS A 1005 -4.71 -13.14 20.15
CA LYS A 1005 -5.16 -13.16 21.55
C LYS A 1005 -4.44 -12.12 22.42
N TRP A 1006 -3.51 -11.32 21.88
CA TRP A 1006 -2.78 -10.34 22.69
C TRP A 1006 -3.65 -9.13 23.00
N THR A 1007 -4.14 -8.47 21.94
CA THR A 1007 -4.89 -7.22 22.02
C THR A 1007 -6.16 -7.42 22.84
N ARG A 1008 -6.34 -6.60 23.90
CA ARG A 1008 -7.47 -6.65 24.86
C ARG A 1008 -7.53 -7.90 25.76
N SER A 1009 -6.44 -8.65 25.84
CA SER A 1009 -6.33 -9.73 26.82
C SER A 1009 -6.16 -9.23 28.25
N PHE A 1010 -6.42 -10.10 29.23
CA PHE A 1010 -6.17 -9.77 30.64
C PHE A 1010 -4.69 -9.44 30.89
N LEU A 1011 -3.78 -10.19 30.28
CA LEU A 1011 -2.35 -9.92 30.41
C LEU A 1011 -1.96 -8.58 29.78
N HIS A 1012 -2.47 -8.27 28.58
CA HIS A 1012 -2.27 -6.97 27.94
C HIS A 1012 -2.82 -5.82 28.81
N GLU A 1013 -4.05 -5.92 29.30
CA GLU A 1013 -4.66 -4.94 30.23
C GLU A 1013 -3.82 -4.76 31.51
N LEU A 1014 -3.34 -5.85 32.09
CA LEU A 1014 -2.51 -5.82 33.30
C LEU A 1014 -1.15 -5.16 33.02
N CYS A 1015 -0.52 -5.47 31.89
CA CYS A 1015 0.72 -4.84 31.46
C CYS A 1015 0.56 -3.34 31.26
N CYS A 1016 -0.45 -2.90 30.49
CA CYS A 1016 -0.76 -1.49 30.32
C CYS A 1016 -1.03 -0.79 31.66
N ARG A 1017 -1.82 -1.40 32.55
CA ARG A 1017 -2.10 -0.86 33.89
C ARG A 1017 -0.84 -0.74 34.74
N MET A 1018 -0.01 -1.78 34.79
CA MET A 1018 1.24 -1.77 35.57
C MET A 1018 2.23 -0.74 35.01
N ASP A 1019 2.35 -0.65 33.69
CA ASP A 1019 3.21 0.34 33.04
C ASP A 1019 2.69 1.76 33.29
N LEU A 1020 1.37 1.98 33.30
CA LEU A 1020 0.73 3.24 33.69
C LEU A 1020 0.87 3.57 35.19
N GLU A 1021 0.76 2.58 36.08
CA GLU A 1021 0.98 2.72 37.52
C GLU A 1021 2.42 3.15 37.82
N ASP A 1022 3.40 2.60 37.10
CA ASP A 1022 4.81 2.97 37.24
C ASP A 1022 5.12 4.38 36.66
N CYS A 1023 4.23 4.94 35.84
CA CYS A 1023 4.34 6.30 35.27
C CYS A 1023 3.74 7.40 36.15
N LYS A 1024 2.91 7.03 37.15
CA LYS A 1024 2.26 7.95 38.11
C LYS A 1024 3.17 8.20 39.30
#